data_AF-A0A553DTV1-F1
#
_entry.id   AF-A0A553DTV1-F1
#
_cell.length_a   1.000
_cell.length_b   1.000
_cell.length_c   1.000
_cell.angle_alpha   90.00
_cell.angle_beta   90.00
_cell.angle_gamma   90.00
#
_symmetry.space_group_name_H-M   'P 1'
#
loop_
_entity.id
_entity.type
_entity.pdbx_description
1 polymer ?
#
loop_
_entity_poly.entity_id
_entity_poly.type
_entity_poly.pdbx_seq_one_letter_code
_entity_poly.pdbx_strand_id
1 'polypeptide(L)'
;MAKGVKKIKEAGRGSVLEEFTSRPNNIICIKPNQMVTFEVSEWYDDTTAAEKENTIIWLWQDQKKTTIFHRAVKQPNTPFGVNLPKKSCGSYAYYLEASLYGAHDHRNTGLYVYGKCEEKITAASWSKKENTADTSEINYGHNLFINLETEGVNGDTLTLELYNEKNTSSAQTIKAKCIDGNILKAPFFTLGYRMFVPPPLENTEKFYLKVKDITGKYLTNASGSDKVLLISIVNKNAVPEFQIPTNNTPYRTGAPDKDPEEEEVKIEGILAAYFAKEEFTKETTEVDGQHVYTFASKNEKFDKNNIAGIIKKKVDAQVKANKKYAKLEDIKNALAEESYEEGTSITFNLYKLGANFIKINSAPLEEEVYVVAKTFLLDGKEVTIKIKEKEAIMVDPDADVTVVEAKENGAELTTLKATVENGIAKVKVKLRPKADEALATWKEKLAGNKKDGTHKYTVKNAFTVNRDLDAIAASIEKKSNTALAPNHIVKKEEIKSLLTEGASYTTSNSFEIPKYKKEKITEMLWLKAECQGDTIKHEEEFLKRDGQYFVVGKGKEIIFPLLVKPENDNGNKWGNSYNWSASQGNNMATFNTTRSGNRCGNWTRKHAARDLYTNPETEVVAICKGVVLEVKDFYSKTHQITILHETNDGRKFIVRYGELAPNSITVKKDDLIEQKQKLGVTGKLLNNDGSALLIRDGHIVYMLHFEIYSGNAGFDINIPLSNCEPPFARRNDLIDPLEILREGYVNTFNGNMENNGDRVNPSTLHFSQNGLNFLKGYEKEIKKDGKHVYFNDGYQFCTIGYGHLIAGKNSCESITIPDKFKDGLTDAEADALLFQDVQRISNLVKSKVTVDLYQYEFDALVSLAYNTEASVGSDSTLLRMLNTKNYDGAANEFKNWRVAAGVVSPGLVKRRAQETEIFKNNTYDSTH
;
A
#
# COMPACT_ATOMS: atom_id res chain seq x y z
N MET A 1 18.80 -32.97 20.38
CA MET A 1 20.19 -32.84 19.93
C MET A 1 20.36 -31.43 19.37
N ALA A 2 20.93 -30.54 20.19
CA ALA A 2 21.04 -29.11 19.85
C ALA A 2 22.21 -28.92 18.87
N LYS A 3 22.01 -28.18 17.79
CA LYS A 3 23.03 -27.88 16.77
C LYS A 3 23.22 -26.38 16.61
N GLY A 4 24.45 -25.96 16.34
CA GLY A 4 24.82 -24.56 16.08
C GLY A 4 25.71 -23.94 17.16
N VAL A 5 25.81 -22.60 17.11
CA VAL A 5 26.57 -21.82 18.08
C VAL A 5 25.92 -21.97 19.46
N LYS A 6 26.72 -22.32 20.46
CA LYS A 6 26.25 -22.49 21.84
C LYS A 6 26.59 -21.28 22.70
N LYS A 7 27.78 -20.70 22.52
CA LYS A 7 28.21 -19.46 23.17
C LYS A 7 29.16 -18.66 22.29
N ILE A 8 29.09 -17.35 22.45
CA ILE A 8 30.10 -16.39 21.99
C ILE A 8 30.86 -15.82 23.19
N LYS A 9 32.07 -15.30 22.95
CA LYS A 9 32.89 -14.58 23.94
C LYS A 9 33.60 -13.41 23.28
N GLU A 10 34.17 -12.51 24.07
CA GLU A 10 35.08 -11.49 23.58
C GLU A 10 36.38 -12.09 23.02
N ALA A 11 36.84 -11.56 21.89
CA ALA A 11 38.09 -11.88 21.22
C ALA A 11 39.10 -10.75 21.50
N GLY A 12 40.39 -11.08 21.68
CA GLY A 12 41.44 -10.27 22.34
C GLY A 12 41.79 -8.86 21.84
N ARG A 13 40.94 -8.19 21.04
CA ARG A 13 41.07 -6.79 20.64
C ARG A 13 39.97 -5.95 21.30
N GLY A 14 40.39 -4.93 22.06
CA GLY A 14 39.52 -3.99 22.77
C GLY A 14 39.61 -4.12 24.30
N SER A 15 39.00 -3.19 25.04
CA SER A 15 38.98 -3.21 26.52
C SER A 15 37.56 -3.41 27.06
N VAL A 16 37.35 -4.51 27.79
CA VAL A 16 36.17 -4.77 28.62
C VAL A 16 36.39 -4.17 30.01
N LEU A 17 35.32 -3.70 30.65
CA LEU A 17 35.32 -3.26 32.04
C LEU A 17 34.92 -4.44 32.93
N GLU A 18 35.92 -5.17 33.45
CA GLU A 18 35.71 -6.43 34.17
C GLU A 18 34.88 -6.25 35.45
N GLU A 19 35.03 -5.13 36.17
CA GLU A 19 34.24 -4.86 37.38
C GLU A 19 32.72 -4.70 37.12
N PHE A 20 32.30 -4.48 35.87
CA PHE A 20 30.90 -4.29 35.45
C PHE A 20 30.41 -5.39 34.51
N THR A 21 31.24 -6.41 34.28
CA THR A 21 30.97 -7.56 33.42
C THR A 21 30.53 -8.74 34.28
N SER A 22 29.41 -9.37 33.91
CA SER A 22 28.93 -10.60 34.54
C SER A 22 28.92 -11.72 33.51
N ARG A 23 30.03 -12.46 33.48
CA ARG A 23 30.20 -13.64 32.62
C ARG A 23 29.17 -14.74 32.91
N PRO A 24 28.79 -15.03 34.19
CA PRO A 24 27.71 -15.99 34.48
C PRO A 24 26.35 -15.56 33.92
N ASN A 25 26.07 -14.27 33.85
CA ASN A 25 24.80 -13.73 33.36
C ASN A 25 24.86 -13.31 31.87
N ASN A 26 25.95 -13.63 31.16
CA ASN A 26 26.18 -13.23 29.76
C ASN A 26 26.10 -11.71 29.54
N ILE A 27 26.54 -10.89 30.49
CA ILE A 27 26.54 -9.42 30.39
C ILE A 27 27.98 -8.93 30.26
N ILE A 28 28.30 -8.26 29.17
CA ILE A 28 29.62 -7.68 28.89
C ILE A 28 29.53 -6.16 28.89
N CYS A 29 30.39 -5.51 29.68
CA CYS A 29 30.53 -4.07 29.70
C CYS A 29 31.77 -3.64 28.90
N ILE A 30 31.61 -2.85 27.84
CA ILE A 30 32.73 -2.40 27.01
C ILE A 30 33.06 -0.92 27.23
N LYS A 31 34.31 -0.54 26.99
CA LYS A 31 34.70 0.88 26.94
C LYS A 31 34.10 1.53 25.69
N PRO A 32 33.58 2.77 25.80
CA PRO A 32 33.01 3.48 24.66
C PRO A 32 34.07 3.90 23.63
N ASN A 33 33.63 4.15 22.38
CA ASN A 33 34.45 4.60 21.26
C ASN A 33 35.65 3.69 20.94
N GLN A 34 35.60 2.44 21.38
CA GLN A 34 36.62 1.44 21.15
C GLN A 34 35.99 0.22 20.50
N MET A 35 36.66 -0.30 19.48
CA MET A 35 36.25 -1.54 18.85
C MET A 35 36.58 -2.71 19.78
N VAL A 36 35.55 -3.47 20.19
CA VAL A 36 35.68 -4.75 20.90
C VAL A 36 35.21 -5.85 19.99
N THR A 37 36.02 -6.89 19.83
CA THR A 37 35.70 -8.02 18.97
C THR A 37 35.10 -9.19 19.74
N PHE A 38 34.24 -9.98 19.09
CA PHE A 38 33.60 -11.17 19.64
C PHE A 38 33.79 -12.36 18.70
N GLU A 39 33.94 -13.56 19.25
CA GLU A 39 34.09 -14.82 18.51
C GLU A 39 33.21 -15.92 19.09
N VAL A 40 33.00 -16.99 18.32
CA VAL A 40 32.31 -18.19 18.81
C VAL A 40 33.26 -18.95 19.74
N SER A 41 32.82 -19.24 20.97
CA SER A 41 33.63 -19.93 21.98
C SER A 41 33.26 -21.39 22.18
N GLU A 42 31.97 -21.70 22.08
CA GLU A 42 31.44 -23.04 22.26
C GLU A 42 30.40 -23.33 21.17
N TRP A 43 30.40 -24.59 20.75
CA TRP A 43 29.42 -25.16 19.83
C TRP A 43 28.60 -26.21 20.58
N TYR A 44 27.38 -26.48 20.14
CA TYR A 44 26.66 -27.63 20.68
C TYR A 44 27.28 -28.95 20.20
N ASP A 45 27.18 -30.00 21.02
CA ASP A 45 27.86 -31.29 20.82
C ASP A 45 27.53 -31.95 19.46
N ASP A 46 26.34 -31.69 18.93
CA ASP A 46 25.89 -32.23 17.64
C ASP A 46 26.33 -31.42 16.42
N THR A 47 27.11 -30.36 16.63
CA THR A 47 27.66 -29.53 15.55
C THR A 47 28.94 -30.16 15.01
N THR A 48 28.90 -30.63 13.77
CA THR A 48 30.00 -31.33 13.10
C THR A 48 31.17 -30.41 12.79
N ALA A 49 32.38 -30.97 12.59
CA ALA A 49 33.55 -30.19 12.19
C ALA A 49 33.33 -29.41 10.89
N ALA A 50 32.64 -30.00 9.90
CA ALA A 50 32.31 -29.32 8.65
C ALA A 50 31.35 -28.14 8.85
N GLU A 51 30.36 -28.25 9.74
CA GLU A 51 29.42 -27.15 10.03
C GLU A 51 30.09 -25.98 10.75
N LYS A 52 31.17 -26.24 11.52
CA LYS A 52 31.96 -25.18 12.18
C LYS A 52 32.77 -24.34 11.19
N GLU A 53 32.99 -24.85 9.99
CA GLU A 53 33.65 -24.16 8.87
C GLU A 53 32.67 -23.42 7.96
N ASN A 54 31.38 -23.33 8.32
CA ASN A 54 30.40 -22.52 7.60
C ASN A 54 30.42 -21.04 8.04
N THR A 55 29.94 -20.16 7.15
CA THR A 55 29.80 -18.74 7.46
C THR A 55 28.86 -18.51 8.65
N ILE A 56 29.26 -17.60 9.54
CA ILE A 56 28.53 -17.23 10.75
C ILE A 56 27.76 -15.93 10.51
N ILE A 57 26.49 -15.93 10.91
CA ILE A 57 25.62 -14.76 10.85
C ILE A 57 25.57 -14.12 12.23
N TRP A 58 26.09 -12.91 12.35
CA TRP A 58 26.07 -12.10 13.55
C TRP A 58 24.84 -11.18 13.56
N LEU A 59 24.14 -11.16 14.69
CA LEU A 59 22.91 -10.42 14.92
C LEU A 59 23.13 -9.43 16.07
N TRP A 60 23.01 -8.15 15.79
CA TRP A 60 22.98 -7.09 16.79
C TRP A 60 21.54 -6.63 16.98
N GLN A 61 21.02 -6.83 18.19
CA GLN A 61 19.58 -6.79 18.46
C GLN A 61 19.26 -5.84 19.60
N ASP A 62 17.99 -5.46 19.67
CA ASP A 62 17.44 -4.78 20.85
C ASP A 62 17.47 -5.70 22.07
N GLN A 63 17.39 -5.11 23.28
CA GLN A 63 17.46 -5.85 24.54
C GLN A 63 16.42 -6.98 24.65
N LYS A 64 15.27 -6.85 23.95
CA LYS A 64 14.20 -7.85 23.94
C LYS A 64 14.32 -8.88 22.82
N LYS A 65 15.33 -8.76 21.94
CA LYS A 65 15.61 -9.70 20.85
C LYS A 65 14.44 -9.80 19.84
N THR A 66 13.71 -8.69 19.66
CA THR A 66 12.56 -8.55 18.77
C THR A 66 12.91 -7.80 17.48
N THR A 67 13.91 -6.94 17.53
CA THR A 67 14.37 -6.11 16.43
C THR A 67 15.86 -6.36 16.19
N ILE A 68 16.22 -6.66 14.95
CA ILE A 68 17.61 -6.79 14.52
C ILE A 68 18.03 -5.45 13.93
N PHE A 69 18.91 -4.72 14.63
CA PHE A 69 19.46 -3.46 14.16
C PHE A 69 20.52 -3.65 13.08
N HIS A 70 21.31 -4.73 13.19
CA HIS A 70 22.36 -5.05 12.24
C HIS A 70 22.53 -6.55 12.08
N ARG A 71 22.69 -7.00 10.83
CA ARG A 71 22.96 -8.39 10.44
C ARG A 71 24.22 -8.42 9.60
N ALA A 72 25.20 -9.24 9.98
CA ALA A 72 26.45 -9.40 9.25
C ALA A 72 26.80 -10.86 9.03
N VAL A 73 27.21 -11.22 7.82
CA VAL A 73 27.74 -12.56 7.49
C VAL A 73 29.26 -12.51 7.54
N LYS A 74 29.89 -13.41 8.29
CA LYS A 74 31.35 -13.50 8.46
C LYS A 74 31.84 -14.92 8.15
N GLN A 75 33.07 -15.02 7.66
CA GLN A 75 33.75 -16.31 7.52
C GLN A 75 33.96 -16.96 8.90
N PRO A 76 34.13 -18.29 8.98
CA PRO A 76 34.40 -18.98 10.23
C PRO A 76 35.63 -18.37 10.91
N ASN A 77 35.65 -18.39 12.24
CA ASN A 77 36.76 -17.86 13.05
C ASN A 77 37.10 -16.38 12.80
N THR A 78 36.26 -15.63 12.08
CA THR A 78 36.42 -14.18 11.90
C THR A 78 35.64 -13.43 12.99
N PRO A 79 36.31 -12.66 13.87
CA PRO A 79 35.62 -11.95 14.94
C PRO A 79 34.67 -10.86 14.42
N PHE A 80 33.57 -10.63 15.14
CA PHE A 80 32.63 -9.53 14.91
C PHE A 80 32.96 -8.35 15.82
N GLY A 81 33.11 -7.16 15.22
CA GLY A 81 33.46 -5.94 15.94
C GLY A 81 32.22 -5.16 16.38
N VAL A 82 32.20 -4.74 17.64
CA VAL A 82 31.22 -3.80 18.20
C VAL A 82 31.98 -2.55 18.64
N ASN A 83 31.48 -1.38 18.25
CA ASN A 83 31.94 -0.09 18.74
C ASN A 83 30.72 0.70 19.26
N LEU A 84 30.64 0.91 20.58
CA LEU A 84 29.56 1.66 21.21
C LEU A 84 29.99 3.11 21.45
N PRO A 85 29.32 4.12 20.87
CA PRO A 85 29.63 5.50 21.19
C PRO A 85 29.20 5.86 22.63
N LYS A 86 29.82 6.87 23.23
CA LYS A 86 29.51 7.32 24.61
C LYS A 86 28.02 7.64 24.83
N LYS A 87 27.35 8.19 23.82
CA LYS A 87 25.90 8.48 23.85
C LYS A 87 25.01 7.24 23.93
N SER A 88 25.50 6.09 23.47
CA SER A 88 24.77 4.81 23.53
C SER A 88 25.09 4.01 24.79
N CYS A 89 25.95 4.53 25.67
CA CYS A 89 26.32 3.93 26.96
C CYS A 89 25.32 4.29 28.05
N GLY A 90 25.05 3.38 28.98
CA GLY A 90 24.05 3.50 30.04
C GLY A 90 23.48 2.15 30.45
N SER A 91 22.30 2.11 31.05
CA SER A 91 21.66 0.84 31.46
C SER A 91 21.11 0.00 30.31
N TYR A 92 20.97 0.57 29.10
CA TYR A 92 20.50 -0.17 27.94
C TYR A 92 21.55 -1.17 27.44
N ALA A 93 21.21 -2.45 27.44
CA ALA A 93 22.07 -3.51 26.93
C ALA A 93 21.51 -4.10 25.64
N TYR A 94 22.31 -4.00 24.58
CA TYR A 94 22.02 -4.62 23.29
C TYR A 94 22.30 -6.12 23.35
N TYR A 95 21.63 -6.93 22.54
CA TYR A 95 21.87 -8.37 22.51
C TYR A 95 22.65 -8.76 21.25
N LEU A 96 23.86 -9.28 21.43
CA LEU A 96 24.72 -9.79 20.37
C LEU A 96 24.61 -11.31 20.31
N GLU A 97 24.39 -11.85 19.12
CA GLU A 97 24.30 -13.29 18.91
C GLU A 97 24.98 -13.71 17.61
N ALA A 98 25.56 -14.91 17.60
CA ALA A 98 26.07 -15.54 16.40
C ALA A 98 25.22 -16.77 16.08
N SER A 99 24.88 -16.96 14.81
CA SER A 99 23.97 -18.01 14.35
C SER A 99 24.47 -18.63 13.05
N LEU A 100 24.40 -19.95 12.94
CA LEU A 100 24.62 -20.64 11.65
C LEU A 100 23.43 -20.46 10.70
N TYR A 101 22.24 -20.20 11.25
CA TYR A 101 20.97 -20.25 10.51
C TYR A 101 20.34 -18.87 10.33
N GLY A 102 20.91 -17.84 10.95
CA GLY A 102 20.55 -16.43 10.72
C GLY A 102 19.28 -15.96 11.41
N ALA A 103 18.70 -16.78 12.28
CA ALA A 103 17.58 -16.43 13.15
C ALA A 103 18.02 -16.42 14.63
N HIS A 104 17.27 -15.70 15.46
CA HIS A 104 17.49 -15.64 16.90
C HIS A 104 17.36 -17.03 17.54
N ASP A 105 18.32 -17.41 18.37
CA ASP A 105 18.27 -18.66 19.12
C ASP A 105 17.68 -18.46 20.52
N HIS A 106 16.49 -19.03 20.75
CA HIS A 106 15.76 -18.93 22.02
C HIS A 106 16.50 -19.53 23.23
N ARG A 107 17.60 -20.26 23.02
CA ARG A 107 18.39 -20.92 24.07
C ARG A 107 19.44 -20.01 24.72
N ASN A 108 19.36 -18.69 24.49
CA ASN A 108 20.22 -17.66 25.08
C ASN A 108 21.72 -17.86 24.77
N THR A 109 22.03 -18.01 23.48
CA THR A 109 23.39 -18.32 22.97
C THR A 109 24.29 -17.09 22.83
N GLY A 110 23.72 -15.89 22.94
CA GLY A 110 24.37 -14.59 22.80
C GLY A 110 24.75 -13.92 24.12
N LEU A 111 25.26 -12.69 24.01
CA LEU A 111 25.70 -11.84 25.11
C LEU A 111 24.93 -10.51 25.09
N TYR A 112 24.56 -10.01 26.26
CA TYR A 112 24.15 -8.63 26.44
C TYR A 112 25.39 -7.75 26.48
N VAL A 113 25.46 -6.76 25.60
CA VAL A 113 26.58 -5.83 25.49
C VAL A 113 26.07 -4.42 25.77
N TYR A 114 26.67 -3.77 26.75
CA TYR A 114 26.41 -2.37 27.07
C TYR A 114 27.74 -1.64 27.30
N GLY A 115 27.70 -0.32 27.23
CA GLY A 115 28.86 0.52 27.53
C GLY A 115 28.66 1.28 28.82
N LYS A 116 29.74 1.50 29.56
CA LYS A 116 29.76 2.38 30.72
C LYS A 116 30.81 3.47 30.56
N CYS A 117 30.42 4.69 30.86
CA CYS A 117 31.30 5.84 30.88
C CYS A 117 30.82 6.84 31.93
N GLU A 118 31.55 7.93 32.07
CA GLU A 118 31.11 9.04 32.91
C GLU A 118 29.74 9.56 32.44
N GLU A 119 28.84 9.71 33.41
CA GLU A 119 27.49 10.21 33.19
C GLU A 119 27.50 11.73 33.17
N LYS A 120 27.05 12.31 32.06
CA LYS A 120 26.99 13.77 31.91
C LYS A 120 25.96 14.20 30.89
N ILE A 121 25.60 15.46 30.99
CA ILE A 121 24.83 16.17 29.97
C ILE A 121 25.83 16.85 29.02
N THR A 122 25.85 16.45 27.77
CA THR A 122 26.76 17.01 26.76
C THR A 122 26.19 18.24 26.08
N ALA A 123 24.87 18.26 25.90
CA ALA A 123 24.14 19.44 25.46
C ALA A 123 22.79 19.50 26.15
N ALA A 124 22.35 20.71 26.47
CA ALA A 124 21.01 20.97 26.96
C ALA A 124 20.47 22.18 26.24
N SER A 125 19.25 22.07 25.75
CA SER A 125 18.55 23.17 25.12
C SER A 125 17.09 23.15 25.53
N TRP A 126 16.42 24.25 25.27
CA TRP A 126 14.99 24.35 25.41
C TRP A 126 14.37 25.08 24.23
N SER A 127 13.08 24.86 24.01
CA SER A 127 12.30 25.57 22.99
C SER A 127 10.86 25.80 23.44
N LYS A 128 10.16 26.78 22.84
CA LYS A 128 8.73 26.98 23.11
C LYS A 128 7.82 26.02 22.34
N LYS A 129 8.36 25.33 21.32
CA LYS A 129 7.62 24.41 20.42
C LYS A 129 8.40 23.13 20.17
N GLU A 130 7.69 22.00 20.06
CA GLU A 130 8.31 20.71 19.74
C GLU A 130 9.01 20.73 18.36
N ASN A 131 10.19 20.11 18.26
CA ASN A 131 10.97 19.94 17.02
C ASN A 131 11.42 21.23 16.30
N THR A 132 11.54 22.36 17.00
CA THR A 132 12.03 23.63 16.44
C THR A 132 13.06 24.26 17.37
N ALA A 133 14.15 24.80 16.81
CA ALA A 133 15.13 25.58 17.58
C ALA A 133 14.55 26.97 17.88
N ASP A 134 14.57 27.39 19.15
CA ASP A 134 13.94 28.64 19.59
C ASP A 134 14.80 29.30 20.67
N THR A 135 15.30 30.50 20.39
CA THR A 135 16.13 31.32 21.30
C THR A 135 15.40 32.58 21.78
N SER A 136 14.11 32.71 21.45
CA SER A 136 13.34 33.92 21.73
C SER A 136 12.86 33.98 23.19
N GLU A 137 12.59 35.20 23.67
CA GLU A 137 12.22 35.46 25.06
C GLU A 137 11.09 34.54 25.55
N ILE A 138 11.27 33.94 26.73
CA ILE A 138 10.29 33.08 27.38
C ILE A 138 9.58 33.83 28.51
N ASN A 139 8.25 33.74 28.49
CA ASN A 139 7.33 34.42 29.38
C ASN A 139 6.48 33.38 30.10
N TYR A 140 5.95 33.73 31.28
CA TYR A 140 5.04 32.84 32.00
C TYR A 140 3.79 32.56 31.15
N GLY A 141 3.51 31.27 30.95
CA GLY A 141 2.41 30.77 30.11
C GLY A 141 2.86 30.08 28.82
N HIS A 142 4.11 30.25 28.40
CA HIS A 142 4.66 29.45 27.30
C HIS A 142 4.93 28.00 27.72
N ASN A 143 4.80 27.08 26.76
CA ASN A 143 5.35 25.74 26.91
C ASN A 143 6.88 25.81 26.87
N LEU A 144 7.53 24.94 27.63
CA LEU A 144 8.97 24.81 27.68
C LEU A 144 9.32 23.35 27.41
N PHE A 145 9.87 23.06 26.25
CA PHE A 145 10.32 21.72 25.88
C PHE A 145 11.81 21.63 26.07
N ILE A 146 12.26 20.74 26.94
CA ILE A 146 13.68 20.49 27.17
C ILE A 146 14.16 19.38 26.24
N ASN A 147 15.30 19.62 25.58
CA ASN A 147 16.05 18.59 24.87
C ASN A 147 17.42 18.44 25.53
N LEU A 148 17.79 17.19 25.84
CA LEU A 148 19.08 16.86 26.41
C LEU A 148 19.79 15.84 25.53
N GLU A 149 21.06 16.10 25.26
CA GLU A 149 22.01 15.10 24.80
C GLU A 149 22.84 14.64 25.99
N THR A 150 23.04 13.34 26.10
CA THR A 150 23.65 12.72 27.26
C THR A 150 24.70 11.68 26.86
N GLU A 151 25.64 11.46 27.77
CA GLU A 151 26.57 10.33 27.74
C GLU A 151 26.39 9.51 29.01
N GLY A 152 26.51 8.18 28.89
CA GLY A 152 26.57 7.27 30.05
C GLY A 152 25.24 6.91 30.70
N VAL A 153 24.10 7.42 30.19
CA VAL A 153 22.75 7.20 30.78
C VAL A 153 21.70 6.72 29.77
N ASN A 154 22.13 6.18 28.62
CA ASN A 154 21.22 5.61 27.62
C ASN A 154 20.40 4.45 28.21
N GLY A 155 19.07 4.49 28.03
CA GLY A 155 18.13 3.52 28.59
C GLY A 155 17.53 3.93 29.94
N ASP A 156 18.18 4.85 30.67
CA ASP A 156 17.74 5.28 31.99
C ASP A 156 16.52 6.20 31.92
N THR A 157 15.72 6.17 32.98
CA THR A 157 14.66 7.16 33.20
C THR A 157 15.15 8.20 34.20
N LEU A 158 15.53 9.36 33.69
CA LEU A 158 16.10 10.46 34.46
C LEU A 158 15.00 11.33 35.08
N THR A 159 15.32 11.96 36.21
CA THR A 159 14.42 12.93 36.86
C THR A 159 14.91 14.35 36.58
N LEU A 160 14.09 15.14 35.90
CA LEU A 160 14.38 16.51 35.51
C LEU A 160 13.63 17.45 36.46
N GLU A 161 14.35 18.34 37.13
CA GLU A 161 13.82 19.24 38.15
C GLU A 161 14.18 20.69 37.79
N LEU A 162 13.16 21.53 37.62
CA LEU A 162 13.34 22.94 37.32
C LEU A 162 13.18 23.77 38.59
N TYR A 163 14.17 24.60 38.90
CA TYR A 163 14.23 25.45 40.09
C TYR A 163 14.27 26.93 39.71
N ASN A 164 13.75 27.79 40.57
CA ASN A 164 14.04 29.23 40.54
C ASN A 164 15.23 29.54 41.44
N GLU A 165 16.10 30.50 41.09
CA GLU A 165 17.29 30.81 41.89
C GLU A 165 17.01 31.30 43.32
N LYS A 166 15.82 31.84 43.58
CA LYS A 166 15.40 32.35 44.89
C LYS A 166 14.64 31.31 45.70
N ASN A 167 14.34 30.13 45.15
CA ASN A 167 13.56 29.10 45.82
C ASN A 167 14.31 27.76 45.86
N THR A 168 14.39 27.17 47.05
CA THR A 168 15.04 25.87 47.28
C THR A 168 14.18 24.68 46.82
N SER A 169 12.88 24.89 46.57
CA SER A 169 11.95 23.87 46.07
C SER A 169 11.83 23.94 44.54
N SER A 170 11.66 22.78 43.89
CA SER A 170 11.46 22.74 42.43
C SER A 170 10.08 23.30 42.06
N ALA A 171 10.03 24.06 40.97
CA ALA A 171 8.80 24.56 40.38
C ALA A 171 8.04 23.45 39.64
N GLN A 172 8.77 22.52 39.02
CA GLN A 172 8.21 21.32 38.41
C GLN A 172 9.25 20.21 38.34
N THR A 173 8.79 18.97 38.51
CA THR A 173 9.61 17.75 38.37
C THR A 173 8.94 16.81 37.39
N ILE A 174 9.69 16.29 36.42
CA ILE A 174 9.22 15.29 35.45
C ILE A 174 10.23 14.14 35.33
N LYS A 175 9.76 12.99 34.83
CA LYS A 175 10.61 11.85 34.50
C LYS A 175 10.62 11.64 32.99
N ALA A 176 11.80 11.43 32.42
CA ALA A 176 11.96 11.22 30.99
C ALA A 176 12.98 10.12 30.69
N LYS A 177 12.66 9.26 29.72
CA LYS A 177 13.53 8.15 29.32
C LYS A 177 14.55 8.65 28.30
N CYS A 178 15.83 8.36 28.56
CA CYS A 178 16.89 8.57 27.61
C CYS A 178 16.90 7.43 26.58
N ILE A 179 16.79 7.77 25.29
CA ILE A 179 16.81 6.83 24.17
C ILE A 179 17.87 7.30 23.19
N ASP A 180 18.82 6.41 22.91
CA ASP A 180 19.99 6.66 22.05
C ASP A 180 20.79 7.92 22.44
N GLY A 181 20.91 8.15 23.75
CA GLY A 181 21.61 9.30 24.31
C GLY A 181 20.83 10.61 24.27
N ASN A 182 19.52 10.56 23.98
CA ASN A 182 18.69 11.75 23.85
C ASN A 182 17.46 11.68 24.76
N ILE A 183 17.09 12.83 25.31
CA ILE A 183 15.76 13.11 25.84
C ILE A 183 15.20 14.24 24.98
N LEU A 184 14.20 13.94 24.16
CA LEU A 184 13.60 14.90 23.25
C LEU A 184 12.21 15.28 23.76
N LYS A 185 11.90 16.58 23.73
CA LYS A 185 10.58 17.15 24.02
C LYS A 185 10.06 16.91 25.44
N ALA A 186 10.93 16.96 26.45
CA ALA A 186 10.49 16.81 27.84
C ALA A 186 9.69 18.06 28.28
N PRO A 187 8.38 17.95 28.59
CA PRO A 187 7.51 19.12 28.65
C PRO A 187 7.43 19.75 30.05
N PHE A 188 7.58 21.06 30.09
CA PHE A 188 7.44 21.93 31.26
C PHE A 188 6.43 23.04 30.98
N PHE A 189 5.56 23.34 31.95
CA PHE A 189 4.46 24.28 31.77
C PHE A 189 4.65 25.51 32.67
N THR A 190 5.07 26.62 32.08
CA THR A 190 5.54 27.78 32.86
C THR A 190 4.43 28.61 33.50
N LEU A 191 3.16 28.39 33.13
CA LEU A 191 2.03 29.22 33.58
C LEU A 191 1.95 29.38 35.11
N GLY A 192 2.21 28.29 35.85
CA GLY A 192 2.14 28.28 37.32
C GLY A 192 3.41 28.79 38.01
N TYR A 193 4.54 28.92 37.31
CA TYR A 193 5.86 29.09 37.93
C TYR A 193 6.00 30.42 38.69
N ARG A 194 5.28 31.45 38.28
CA ARG A 194 5.25 32.74 38.98
C ARG A 194 4.82 32.60 40.45
N MET A 195 3.92 31.67 40.76
CA MET A 195 3.46 31.43 42.14
C MET A 195 4.53 30.77 43.02
N PHE A 196 5.58 30.22 42.41
CA PHE A 196 6.70 29.56 43.10
C PHE A 196 7.89 30.50 43.32
N VAL A 197 7.84 31.75 42.86
CA VAL A 197 8.92 32.72 43.09
C VAL A 197 8.61 33.55 44.34
N PRO A 198 9.46 33.51 45.38
CA PRO A 198 9.29 34.34 46.57
C PRO A 198 9.39 35.84 46.22
N PRO A 199 8.52 36.71 46.79
CA PRO A 199 8.62 38.15 46.57
C PRO A 199 9.89 38.75 47.22
N PRO A 200 10.45 39.85 46.68
CA PRO A 200 9.93 40.63 45.56
C PRO A 200 10.24 39.99 44.19
N LEU A 201 9.24 40.05 43.29
CA LEU A 201 9.41 39.60 41.91
C LEU A 201 10.24 40.62 41.12
N GLU A 202 11.19 40.13 40.34
CA GLU A 202 11.98 40.91 39.40
C GLU A 202 11.32 40.95 38.01
N ASN A 203 11.87 41.79 37.12
CA ASN A 203 11.43 41.85 35.73
C ASN A 203 11.75 40.56 34.96
N THR A 204 12.79 39.83 35.38
CA THR A 204 13.16 38.53 34.83
C THR A 204 13.60 37.62 35.95
N GLU A 205 13.03 36.42 35.99
CA GLU A 205 13.32 35.42 37.00
C GLU A 205 14.17 34.31 36.38
N LYS A 206 15.27 33.97 37.07
CA LYS A 206 16.20 32.94 36.59
C LYS A 206 15.79 31.58 37.11
N PHE A 207 15.69 30.64 36.19
CA PHE A 207 15.45 29.23 36.43
C PHE A 207 16.65 28.43 35.98
N TYR A 208 16.84 27.27 36.60
CA TYR A 208 17.82 26.30 36.14
C TYR A 208 17.27 24.88 36.24
N LEU A 209 17.72 24.05 35.31
CA LEU A 209 17.43 22.63 35.27
C LEU A 209 18.53 21.87 36.01
N LYS A 210 18.12 20.99 36.92
CA LYS A 210 18.96 19.92 37.45
C LYS A 210 18.43 18.58 36.97
N VAL A 211 19.32 17.64 36.71
CA VAL A 211 18.97 16.29 36.24
C VAL A 211 19.55 15.27 37.19
N LYS A 212 18.70 14.40 37.72
CA LYS A 212 19.13 13.25 38.54
C LYS A 212 19.15 11.98 37.71
N ASP A 213 20.18 11.19 37.94
CA ASP A 213 20.23 9.80 37.50
C ASP A 213 19.21 8.94 38.27
N ILE A 214 19.23 7.64 37.98
CA ILE A 214 18.36 6.65 38.65
C ILE A 214 18.70 6.43 40.13
N THR A 215 19.87 6.86 40.60
CA THR A 215 20.31 6.76 42.00
C THR A 215 19.96 7.99 42.82
N GLY A 216 19.54 9.07 42.15
CA GLY A 216 19.25 10.38 42.76
C GLY A 216 20.45 11.32 42.77
N LYS A 217 21.59 10.93 42.19
CA LYS A 217 22.77 11.78 42.02
C LYS A 217 22.53 12.78 40.89
N TYR A 218 22.95 14.03 41.09
CA TYR A 218 22.88 15.04 40.05
C TYR A 218 23.96 14.83 38.98
N LEU A 219 23.53 14.88 37.72
CA LEU A 219 24.41 14.90 36.56
C LEU A 219 24.94 16.30 36.32
N THR A 220 26.16 16.38 35.79
CA THR A 220 26.82 17.64 35.47
C THR A 220 26.91 17.86 33.96
N ASN A 221 27.00 19.12 33.55
CA ASN A 221 27.30 19.49 32.16
C ASN A 221 28.81 19.49 31.89
N ALA A 222 29.22 19.84 30.67
CA ALA A 222 30.64 19.87 30.27
C ALA A 222 31.53 20.80 31.12
N SER A 223 30.98 21.79 31.82
CA SER A 223 31.73 22.66 32.73
C SER A 223 31.78 22.16 34.18
N GLY A 224 31.21 20.99 34.47
CA GLY A 224 31.13 20.41 35.81
C GLY A 224 30.01 20.97 36.69
N SER A 225 29.09 21.75 36.13
CA SER A 225 27.94 22.33 36.85
C SER A 225 26.76 21.37 36.87
N ASP A 226 26.09 21.21 38.01
CA ASP A 226 24.84 20.45 38.16
C ASP A 226 23.59 21.25 37.76
N LYS A 227 23.75 22.55 37.51
CA LYS A 227 22.79 23.41 36.81
C LYS A 227 23.07 23.27 35.31
N VAL A 228 22.43 22.28 34.69
CA VAL A 228 22.79 21.85 33.34
C VAL A 228 22.21 22.73 32.25
N LEU A 229 21.17 23.50 32.57
CA LEU A 229 20.55 24.46 31.67
C LEU A 229 20.04 25.65 32.48
N LEU A 230 20.35 26.86 32.04
CA LEU A 230 19.84 28.12 32.61
C LEU A 230 18.77 28.70 31.70
N ILE A 231 17.68 29.17 32.30
CA ILE A 231 16.50 29.67 31.59
C ILE A 231 16.06 30.94 32.28
N SER A 232 15.99 32.06 31.57
CA SER A 232 15.50 33.33 32.12
C SER A 232 14.07 33.54 31.68
N ILE A 233 13.12 33.53 32.61
CA ILE A 233 11.70 33.73 32.34
C ILE A 233 11.33 35.16 32.71
N VAL A 234 10.90 35.93 31.71
CA VAL A 234 10.48 37.31 31.93
C VAL A 234 9.15 37.33 32.66
N ASN A 235 9.04 38.20 33.66
CA ASN A 235 7.88 38.33 34.54
C ASN A 235 6.77 39.15 33.85
N LYS A 236 6.36 38.62 32.71
CA LYS A 236 5.29 39.10 31.85
C LYS A 236 4.48 37.87 31.46
N ASN A 237 3.17 38.03 31.37
CA ASN A 237 2.33 36.96 30.83
C ASN A 237 2.56 36.89 29.33
N ALA A 238 2.81 35.70 28.81
CA ALA A 238 2.94 35.46 27.38
C ALA A 238 1.70 35.94 26.63
N VAL A 239 1.89 36.84 25.67
CA VAL A 239 0.89 37.18 24.66
C VAL A 239 0.98 36.10 23.58
N PRO A 240 -0.12 35.48 23.10
CA PRO A 240 -0.03 34.43 22.10
C PRO A 240 0.66 34.94 20.82
N GLU A 241 1.86 34.42 20.54
CA GLU A 241 2.70 34.82 19.41
C GLU A 241 2.45 33.91 18.19
N PHE A 242 1.97 34.52 17.11
CA PHE A 242 1.81 33.91 15.80
C PHE A 242 2.98 34.29 14.90
N GLN A 243 3.67 33.31 14.31
CA GLN A 243 4.83 33.54 13.45
C GLN A 243 4.44 33.67 11.97
N ILE A 244 4.90 34.77 11.36
CA ILE A 244 4.76 35.20 9.96
C ILE A 244 6.17 35.14 9.34
N PRO A 245 6.46 34.44 8.21
CA PRO A 245 7.70 34.68 7.46
C PRO A 245 7.50 35.79 6.41
N THR A 246 8.24 36.88 6.56
CA THR A 246 8.40 37.93 5.53
C THR A 246 9.81 37.84 4.95
N ASN A 247 9.88 37.82 3.61
CA ASN A 247 11.11 37.79 2.83
C ASN A 247 11.36 39.21 2.29
N ASN A 248 12.41 39.89 2.75
CA ASN A 248 12.86 41.17 2.17
C ASN A 248 14.34 41.03 1.75
N THR A 249 14.56 40.91 0.45
CA THR A 249 15.89 40.99 -0.18
C THR A 249 16.04 42.36 -0.85
N PRO A 250 17.07 43.17 -0.54
CA PRO A 250 17.46 44.28 -1.41
C PRO A 250 18.50 43.86 -2.46
N TYR A 251 18.43 44.52 -3.61
CA TYR A 251 19.16 44.30 -4.86
C TYR A 251 20.70 44.51 -4.75
N ARG A 252 21.50 43.76 -5.53
CA ARG A 252 22.99 43.73 -5.57
C ARG A 252 23.67 45.05 -5.95
N THR A 253 24.90 45.29 -5.45
CA THR A 253 26.15 45.62 -6.23
C THR A 253 27.41 45.79 -5.32
N GLY A 254 28.56 45.16 -5.69
CA GLY A 254 29.95 45.54 -5.30
C GLY A 254 30.63 44.80 -4.11
N ALA A 255 31.80 44.17 -4.33
CA ALA A 255 32.70 43.50 -3.35
C ALA A 255 33.51 44.49 -2.46
N PRO A 256 34.32 44.12 -1.42
CA PRO A 256 34.81 42.78 -0.95
C PRO A 256 34.79 42.48 0.59
N ASP A 257 34.99 41.17 0.90
CA ASP A 257 35.45 40.43 2.12
C ASP A 257 34.89 40.65 3.56
N LYS A 258 34.32 39.58 4.18
CA LYS A 258 34.81 38.88 5.42
C LYS A 258 33.86 37.83 6.05
N ASP A 259 34.49 36.72 6.50
CA ASP A 259 34.17 35.67 7.50
C ASP A 259 32.92 34.75 7.39
N PRO A 260 33.02 33.48 7.84
CA PRO A 260 32.24 32.35 7.32
C PRO A 260 30.88 32.15 8.01
N GLU A 261 29.84 31.96 7.19
CA GLU A 261 28.46 31.64 7.61
C GLU A 261 28.27 30.13 7.89
N GLU A 262 27.54 29.80 8.96
CA GLU A 262 27.02 28.45 9.24
C GLU A 262 25.79 28.16 8.36
N GLU A 263 25.85 27.10 7.54
CA GLU A 263 24.80 26.71 6.58
C GLU A 263 23.60 25.96 7.21
N GLU A 264 22.39 26.39 6.84
CA GLU A 264 21.11 25.68 7.08
C GLU A 264 21.06 24.31 6.37
N VAL A 265 20.77 23.23 7.11
CA VAL A 265 20.58 21.87 6.53
C VAL A 265 19.17 21.72 5.95
N LYS A 266 19.05 21.70 4.62
CA LYS A 266 17.81 21.37 3.87
C LYS A 266 17.64 19.85 3.75
N ILE A 267 16.40 19.34 3.83
CA ILE A 267 16.08 17.89 3.71
C ILE A 267 15.42 17.62 2.35
N GLU A 268 16.14 16.96 1.44
CA GLU A 268 15.72 16.55 0.08
C GLU A 268 15.60 15.00 -0.04
N GLY A 269 14.96 14.46 -1.09
CA GLY A 269 14.97 13.00 -1.33
C GLY A 269 13.99 12.39 -2.35
N ILE A 270 14.17 11.10 -2.65
CA ILE A 270 13.27 10.28 -3.50
C ILE A 270 12.25 9.57 -2.60
N LEU A 271 10.95 9.76 -2.86
CA LEU A 271 9.86 9.24 -2.03
C LEU A 271 9.34 7.87 -2.49
N ALA A 272 9.25 7.66 -3.81
CA ALA A 272 8.73 6.44 -4.41
C ALA A 272 9.25 6.25 -5.84
N ALA A 273 9.39 5.00 -6.29
CA ALA A 273 9.50 4.66 -7.71
C ALA A 273 8.55 3.52 -8.08
N TYR A 274 7.85 3.62 -9.22
CA TYR A 274 6.85 2.63 -9.64
C TYR A 274 6.56 2.66 -11.15
N PHE A 275 5.92 1.60 -11.65
CA PHE A 275 5.37 1.55 -13.01
C PHE A 275 3.96 2.14 -13.04
N ALA A 276 3.59 2.86 -14.11
CA ALA A 276 2.34 3.60 -14.21
C ALA A 276 1.71 3.59 -15.61
N LYS A 277 0.39 3.82 -15.65
CA LYS A 277 -0.34 4.25 -16.85
C LYS A 277 -0.69 5.74 -16.74
N GLU A 278 -0.67 6.41 -17.87
CA GLU A 278 -1.07 7.81 -17.96
C GLU A 278 -2.58 7.91 -18.22
N GLU A 279 -3.28 8.63 -17.36
CA GLU A 279 -4.68 8.95 -17.51
C GLU A 279 -4.89 10.46 -17.38
N PHE A 280 -5.83 11.02 -18.14
CA PHE A 280 -6.15 12.44 -18.04
C PHE A 280 -7.32 12.63 -17.08
N THR A 281 -7.01 12.72 -15.80
CA THR A 281 -8.02 12.82 -14.71
C THR A 281 -7.80 14.01 -13.79
N LYS A 282 -6.65 14.70 -13.86
CA LYS A 282 -6.37 15.86 -13.01
C LYS A 282 -7.09 17.08 -13.54
N GLU A 283 -8.06 17.61 -12.82
CA GLU A 283 -8.74 18.85 -13.19
C GLU A 283 -7.74 20.03 -13.22
N THR A 284 -7.73 20.83 -14.30
CA THR A 284 -6.84 22.00 -14.46
C THR A 284 -7.63 23.30 -14.60
N THR A 285 -6.95 24.44 -14.50
CA THR A 285 -7.56 25.76 -14.70
C THR A 285 -7.51 26.22 -16.16
N GLU A 286 -6.91 25.45 -17.07
CA GLU A 286 -6.75 25.84 -18.47
C GLU A 286 -8.05 25.64 -19.26
N VAL A 287 -8.64 26.74 -19.72
CA VAL A 287 -9.87 26.73 -20.52
C VAL A 287 -9.59 26.16 -21.91
N ASP A 288 -10.45 25.25 -22.37
CA ASP A 288 -10.33 24.59 -23.68
C ASP A 288 -11.71 24.47 -24.35
N GLY A 289 -12.22 25.64 -24.74
CA GLY A 289 -13.49 25.80 -25.43
C GLY A 289 -14.69 25.93 -24.49
N GLN A 290 -15.88 25.88 -25.08
CA GLN A 290 -17.16 26.00 -24.40
C GLN A 290 -18.08 24.84 -24.78
N HIS A 291 -19.04 24.54 -23.91
CA HIS A 291 -20.07 23.56 -24.15
C HIS A 291 -21.44 24.22 -24.06
N VAL A 292 -22.32 23.89 -25.02
CA VAL A 292 -23.72 24.31 -25.04
C VAL A 292 -24.56 23.12 -24.61
N TYR A 293 -25.24 23.23 -23.47
CA TYR A 293 -26.13 22.21 -22.95
C TYR A 293 -27.59 22.59 -23.21
N THR A 294 -28.31 21.75 -23.96
CA THR A 294 -29.73 21.94 -24.28
C THR A 294 -30.63 21.07 -23.38
N PHE A 295 -31.66 21.67 -22.80
CA PHE A 295 -32.61 20.96 -21.95
C PHE A 295 -33.56 20.09 -22.79
N ALA A 296 -33.50 18.78 -22.59
CA ALA A 296 -34.37 17.81 -23.29
C ALA A 296 -35.80 17.75 -22.73
N SER A 297 -36.08 18.41 -21.62
CA SER A 297 -37.41 18.48 -21.00
C SER A 297 -37.49 19.69 -20.08
N LYS A 298 -38.70 20.18 -19.88
CA LYS A 298 -39.00 21.29 -18.97
C LYS A 298 -38.48 21.01 -17.54
N ASN A 299 -37.84 21.99 -16.92
CA ASN A 299 -37.37 21.98 -15.54
C ASN A 299 -37.90 23.20 -14.78
N GLU A 300 -38.74 22.99 -13.77
CA GLU A 300 -39.30 24.06 -12.92
C GLU A 300 -38.97 23.82 -11.44
N LYS A 301 -38.72 24.90 -10.69
CA LYS A 301 -38.54 24.86 -9.22
C LYS A 301 -37.48 23.84 -8.78
N PHE A 302 -36.36 23.81 -9.50
CA PHE A 302 -35.32 22.82 -9.32
C PHE A 302 -34.22 23.33 -8.36
N ASP A 303 -33.59 22.39 -7.66
CA ASP A 303 -32.38 22.70 -6.90
C ASP A 303 -31.20 22.87 -7.89
N LYS A 304 -30.64 24.08 -7.89
CA LYS A 304 -29.55 24.49 -8.78
C LYS A 304 -28.30 23.63 -8.62
N ASN A 305 -27.99 23.13 -7.43
CA ASN A 305 -26.87 22.21 -7.20
C ASN A 305 -27.14 20.84 -7.80
N ASN A 306 -28.35 20.31 -7.62
CA ASN A 306 -28.73 19.00 -8.17
C ASN A 306 -28.72 18.99 -9.70
N ILE A 307 -29.32 20.02 -10.33
CA ILE A 307 -29.34 20.12 -11.79
C ILE A 307 -27.92 20.36 -12.33
N ALA A 308 -27.12 21.24 -11.73
CA ALA A 308 -25.74 21.43 -12.15
C ALA A 308 -24.92 20.13 -12.06
N GLY A 309 -25.13 19.32 -11.02
CA GLY A 309 -24.48 18.02 -10.87
C GLY A 309 -24.89 17.02 -11.95
N ILE A 310 -26.18 16.97 -12.30
CA ILE A 310 -26.68 16.11 -13.39
C ILE A 310 -26.09 16.55 -14.74
N ILE A 311 -26.07 17.86 -15.01
CA ILE A 311 -25.49 18.43 -16.23
C ILE A 311 -24.00 18.09 -16.30
N LYS A 312 -23.23 18.34 -15.22
CA LYS A 312 -21.80 17.99 -15.14
C LYS A 312 -21.57 16.53 -15.48
N LYS A 313 -22.32 15.61 -14.86
CA LYS A 313 -22.17 14.16 -15.08
C LYS A 313 -22.39 13.77 -16.55
N LYS A 314 -23.40 14.35 -17.20
CA LYS A 314 -23.70 14.10 -18.62
C LYS A 314 -22.61 14.66 -19.53
N VAL A 315 -22.18 15.90 -19.28
CA VAL A 315 -21.22 16.61 -20.13
C VAL A 315 -19.82 16.03 -19.98
N ASP A 316 -19.35 15.78 -18.76
CA ASP A 316 -18.05 15.14 -18.53
C ASP A 316 -17.96 13.77 -19.21
N ALA A 317 -19.04 12.97 -19.20
CA ALA A 317 -19.08 11.70 -19.91
C ALA A 317 -18.87 11.85 -21.43
N GLN A 318 -19.30 12.97 -22.03
CA GLN A 318 -19.13 13.26 -23.44
C GLN A 318 -17.74 13.83 -23.76
N VAL A 319 -17.22 14.73 -22.92
CA VAL A 319 -16.02 15.51 -23.23
C VAL A 319 -14.71 14.88 -22.73
N LYS A 320 -14.79 13.90 -21.81
CA LYS A 320 -13.62 13.23 -21.22
C LYS A 320 -12.73 12.53 -22.24
N ALA A 321 -13.29 11.97 -23.32
CA ALA A 321 -12.52 11.36 -24.40
C ALA A 321 -11.57 12.37 -25.08
N ASN A 322 -11.94 13.65 -25.09
CA ASN A 322 -11.13 14.76 -25.60
C ASN A 322 -10.21 15.35 -24.53
N LYS A 323 -10.05 14.69 -23.36
CA LYS A 323 -9.26 15.15 -22.21
C LYS A 323 -9.76 16.49 -21.67
N LYS A 324 -11.09 16.65 -21.61
CA LYS A 324 -11.74 17.85 -21.08
C LYS A 324 -12.72 17.52 -19.97
N TYR A 325 -13.09 18.53 -19.19
CA TYR A 325 -14.14 18.45 -18.18
C TYR A 325 -14.85 19.81 -18.02
N ALA A 326 -16.03 19.81 -17.41
CA ALA A 326 -16.77 21.00 -17.03
C ALA A 326 -16.69 21.25 -15.52
N LYS A 327 -16.50 22.50 -15.11
CA LYS A 327 -16.54 22.87 -13.68
C LYS A 327 -17.98 23.01 -13.22
N LEU A 328 -18.27 22.44 -12.05
CA LEU A 328 -19.61 22.51 -11.46
C LEU A 328 -20.07 23.97 -11.25
N GLU A 329 -19.14 24.84 -10.83
CA GLU A 329 -19.45 26.24 -10.53
C GLU A 329 -19.80 27.05 -11.79
N ASP A 330 -19.14 26.78 -12.92
CA ASP A 330 -19.47 27.46 -14.18
C ASP A 330 -20.83 27.02 -14.72
N ILE A 331 -21.20 25.75 -14.52
CA ILE A 331 -22.53 25.25 -14.86
C ILE A 331 -23.58 25.93 -13.97
N LYS A 332 -23.31 26.08 -12.66
CA LYS A 332 -24.20 26.84 -11.77
C LYS A 332 -24.31 28.30 -12.21
N ASN A 333 -23.21 28.94 -12.57
CA ASN A 333 -23.23 30.33 -13.02
C ASN A 333 -24.01 30.49 -14.33
N ALA A 334 -23.95 29.49 -15.21
CA ALA A 334 -24.75 29.47 -16.44
C ALA A 334 -26.25 29.20 -16.21
N LEU A 335 -26.63 28.58 -15.08
CA LEU A 335 -28.03 28.39 -14.66
C LEU A 335 -28.58 29.68 -14.03
N ALA A 336 -28.85 30.71 -14.84
CA ALA A 336 -29.35 32.02 -14.39
C ALA A 336 -30.86 32.03 -14.02
N GLU A 337 -31.70 31.29 -14.73
CA GLU A 337 -33.16 31.27 -14.55
C GLU A 337 -33.64 30.23 -13.50
N GLU A 338 -34.82 30.47 -12.90
CA GLU A 338 -35.50 29.55 -11.96
C GLU A 338 -36.26 28.40 -12.68
N SER A 339 -36.44 28.51 -13.99
CA SER A 339 -37.04 27.50 -14.85
C SER A 339 -36.40 27.50 -16.24
N TYR A 340 -36.31 26.32 -16.85
CA TYR A 340 -35.84 26.14 -18.23
C TYR A 340 -36.86 25.32 -19.01
N GLU A 341 -37.36 25.89 -20.09
CA GLU A 341 -38.26 25.20 -21.02
C GLU A 341 -37.48 24.21 -21.88
N GLU A 342 -38.18 23.20 -22.40
CA GLU A 342 -37.59 22.25 -23.36
C GLU A 342 -37.02 22.97 -24.58
N GLY A 343 -35.82 22.58 -25.02
CA GLY A 343 -35.11 23.17 -26.16
C GLY A 343 -34.31 24.44 -25.83
N THR A 344 -34.44 25.00 -24.62
CA THR A 344 -33.57 26.11 -24.17
C THR A 344 -32.16 25.59 -23.88
N SER A 345 -31.16 26.47 -23.94
CA SER A 345 -29.75 26.09 -23.78
C SER A 345 -29.00 27.03 -22.84
N ILE A 346 -28.02 26.48 -22.14
CA ILE A 346 -27.01 27.22 -21.35
C ILE A 346 -25.62 26.97 -21.92
N THR A 347 -24.70 27.92 -21.74
CA THR A 347 -23.32 27.80 -22.21
C THR A 347 -22.34 27.99 -21.06
N PHE A 348 -21.33 27.16 -20.98
CA PHE A 348 -20.27 27.25 -19.97
C PHE A 348 -18.92 26.75 -20.51
N ASN A 349 -17.83 27.11 -19.83
CA ASN A 349 -16.48 26.76 -20.24
C ASN A 349 -16.17 25.26 -19.99
N LEU A 350 -15.36 24.69 -20.89
CA LEU A 350 -14.67 23.43 -20.68
C LEU A 350 -13.21 23.70 -20.32
N TYR A 351 -12.60 22.76 -19.62
CA TYR A 351 -11.24 22.85 -19.13
C TYR A 351 -10.46 21.59 -19.51
N LYS A 352 -9.14 21.72 -19.67
CA LYS A 352 -8.28 20.55 -19.92
C LYS A 352 -8.18 19.67 -18.68
N LEU A 353 -8.18 18.37 -18.88
CA LEU A 353 -7.74 17.38 -17.91
C LEU A 353 -6.22 17.20 -18.09
N GLY A 354 -5.48 17.35 -17.01
CA GLY A 354 -4.05 17.09 -16.91
C GLY A 354 -3.75 15.61 -16.71
N ALA A 355 -2.53 15.22 -17.08
CA ALA A 355 -2.04 13.87 -16.94
C ALA A 355 -1.86 13.48 -15.47
N ASN A 356 -2.26 12.26 -15.14
CA ASN A 356 -2.08 11.60 -13.86
C ASN A 356 -1.46 10.22 -14.10
N PHE A 357 -0.42 9.89 -13.33
CA PHE A 357 0.34 8.65 -13.51
C PHE A 357 -0.12 7.62 -12.47
N ILE A 358 -1.12 6.83 -12.86
CA ILE A 358 -1.73 5.81 -12.03
C ILE A 358 -0.78 4.63 -11.92
N LYS A 359 -0.30 4.34 -10.71
CA LYS A 359 0.53 3.16 -10.43
C LYS A 359 -0.16 1.91 -10.96
N ILE A 360 0.60 1.03 -11.60
CA ILE A 360 0.19 -0.30 -12.01
C ILE A 360 1.18 -1.32 -11.42
N ASN A 361 0.67 -2.49 -11.03
CA ASN A 361 1.48 -3.54 -10.43
C ASN A 361 1.77 -4.70 -11.40
N SER A 362 1.21 -4.66 -12.61
CA SER A 362 1.53 -5.62 -13.67
C SER A 362 1.31 -5.05 -15.06
N ALA A 363 2.00 -5.61 -16.04
CA ALA A 363 1.74 -5.42 -17.46
C ALA A 363 2.23 -6.64 -18.27
N PRO A 364 1.64 -6.91 -19.45
CA PRO A 364 2.23 -7.86 -20.38
C PRO A 364 3.53 -7.32 -20.98
N LEU A 365 4.34 -8.22 -21.54
CA LEU A 365 5.47 -7.80 -22.39
C LEU A 365 4.96 -6.94 -23.55
N GLU A 366 5.82 -6.07 -24.05
CA GLU A 366 5.54 -5.13 -25.14
C GLU A 366 4.53 -4.01 -24.82
N GLU A 367 3.96 -4.00 -23.62
CA GLU A 367 3.08 -2.93 -23.18
C GLU A 367 3.86 -1.62 -23.01
N GLU A 368 3.27 -0.52 -23.45
CA GLU A 368 3.77 0.82 -23.14
C GLU A 368 3.38 1.21 -21.71
N VAL A 369 4.36 1.51 -20.88
CA VAL A 369 4.19 1.93 -19.49
C VAL A 369 5.09 3.13 -19.18
N TYR A 370 4.77 3.85 -18.11
CA TYR A 370 5.67 4.84 -17.55
C TYR A 370 6.43 4.23 -16.37
N VAL A 371 7.71 4.54 -16.24
CA VAL A 371 8.45 4.37 -14.98
C VAL A 371 8.55 5.74 -14.34
N VAL A 372 8.06 5.86 -13.11
CA VAL A 372 7.85 7.15 -12.42
C VAL A 372 8.57 7.13 -11.09
N ALA A 373 9.32 8.20 -10.79
CA ALA A 373 9.84 8.51 -9.47
C ALA A 373 9.18 9.78 -8.92
N LYS A 374 8.65 9.69 -7.69
CA LYS A 374 8.19 10.84 -6.90
C LYS A 374 9.30 11.32 -5.99
N THR A 375 9.48 12.62 -5.88
CA THR A 375 10.60 13.25 -5.17
C THR A 375 10.13 14.43 -4.32
N PHE A 376 10.99 14.89 -3.41
CA PHE A 376 10.79 16.07 -2.59
C PHE A 376 12.03 16.96 -2.62
N LEU A 377 11.85 18.25 -2.90
CA LEU A 377 12.92 19.26 -3.05
C LEU A 377 14.06 18.86 -4.02
N LEU A 378 13.72 18.15 -5.09
CA LEU A 378 14.66 17.73 -6.14
C LEU A 378 14.25 18.23 -7.54
N ASP A 379 13.36 19.23 -7.63
CA ASP A 379 12.94 19.80 -8.92
C ASP A 379 14.14 20.31 -9.73
N GLY A 380 14.17 19.96 -11.02
CA GLY A 380 15.29 20.25 -11.93
C GLY A 380 16.48 19.28 -11.82
N LYS A 381 16.51 18.36 -10.84
CA LYS A 381 17.53 17.30 -10.74
C LYS A 381 17.20 16.12 -11.66
N GLU A 382 18.22 15.37 -12.06
CA GLU A 382 18.05 14.15 -12.86
C GLU A 382 17.96 12.93 -11.94
N VAL A 383 16.86 12.19 -12.05
CA VAL A 383 16.70 10.88 -11.40
C VAL A 383 17.06 9.78 -12.40
N THR A 384 17.88 8.86 -11.95
CA THR A 384 18.26 7.65 -12.66
C THR A 384 17.53 6.45 -12.06
N ILE A 385 16.84 5.64 -12.87
CA ILE A 385 16.06 4.47 -12.43
C ILE A 385 16.52 3.24 -13.21
N LYS A 386 16.82 2.15 -12.49
CA LYS A 386 17.18 0.84 -13.06
C LYS A 386 16.09 -0.16 -12.76
N ILE A 387 15.82 -1.04 -13.73
CA ILE A 387 14.87 -2.15 -13.60
C ILE A 387 15.67 -3.41 -13.30
N LYS A 388 15.27 -4.16 -12.27
CA LYS A 388 15.94 -5.37 -11.81
C LYS A 388 14.93 -6.51 -11.68
N GLU A 389 15.38 -7.73 -11.92
CA GLU A 389 14.58 -8.93 -11.63
C GLU A 389 14.71 -9.34 -10.17
N LYS A 390 13.64 -9.91 -9.60
CA LYS A 390 13.68 -10.57 -8.29
C LYS A 390 14.49 -11.86 -8.39
N GLU A 391 14.20 -12.64 -9.43
CA GLU A 391 14.87 -13.90 -9.77
C GLU A 391 15.41 -13.75 -11.18
N ALA A 392 16.62 -14.23 -11.46
CA ALA A 392 17.22 -14.09 -12.80
C ALA A 392 16.52 -15.03 -13.79
N ILE A 393 15.51 -14.54 -14.50
CA ILE A 393 14.74 -15.30 -15.48
C ILE A 393 15.05 -14.77 -16.87
N MET A 394 14.73 -13.51 -17.16
CA MET A 394 14.89 -12.93 -18.49
C MET A 394 16.35 -12.59 -18.77
N VAL A 395 17.06 -12.00 -17.80
CA VAL A 395 18.46 -11.57 -17.92
C VAL A 395 19.37 -12.34 -16.96
N ASP A 396 20.68 -12.14 -17.10
CA ASP A 396 21.68 -12.75 -16.21
C ASP A 396 21.54 -12.23 -14.76
N PRO A 397 21.94 -13.02 -13.75
CA PRO A 397 21.99 -12.57 -12.38
C PRO A 397 22.74 -11.24 -12.25
N ASP A 398 22.18 -10.31 -11.46
CA ASP A 398 22.68 -8.96 -11.22
C ASP A 398 22.66 -7.98 -12.41
N ALA A 399 22.27 -8.41 -13.63
CA ALA A 399 22.11 -7.53 -14.77
C ALA A 399 20.90 -6.57 -14.62
N ASP A 400 20.97 -5.41 -15.25
CA ASP A 400 19.82 -4.50 -15.38
C ASP A 400 18.92 -4.99 -16.54
N VAL A 401 17.60 -5.01 -16.34
CA VAL A 401 16.65 -5.40 -17.39
C VAL A 401 16.62 -4.33 -18.47
N THR A 402 16.88 -4.73 -19.71
CA THR A 402 16.88 -3.84 -20.87
C THR A 402 15.47 -3.61 -21.42
N VAL A 403 15.04 -2.36 -21.53
CA VAL A 403 13.76 -2.00 -22.17
C VAL A 403 13.97 -1.02 -23.31
N VAL A 404 12.98 -0.74 -24.15
CA VAL A 404 13.12 0.29 -25.20
C VAL A 404 12.30 1.53 -24.90
N GLU A 405 12.75 2.69 -25.38
CA GLU A 405 11.90 3.88 -25.44
C GLU A 405 10.62 3.58 -26.23
N ALA A 406 9.49 4.16 -25.83
CA ALA A 406 8.20 3.95 -26.52
C ALA A 406 8.12 4.57 -27.94
N LYS A 407 9.22 5.09 -28.51
CA LYS A 407 9.26 5.68 -29.85
C LYS A 407 9.57 4.60 -30.90
N GLU A 408 9.12 4.84 -32.13
CA GLU A 408 9.14 3.88 -33.25
C GLU A 408 10.53 3.31 -33.60
N ASN A 409 11.63 3.98 -33.18
CA ASN A 409 13.02 3.56 -33.44
C ASN A 409 13.90 3.50 -32.16
N GLY A 410 13.30 3.42 -30.98
CA GLY A 410 13.94 3.63 -29.68
C GLY A 410 15.27 2.88 -29.43
N ALA A 411 16.14 3.48 -28.62
CA ALA A 411 17.33 2.82 -28.09
C ALA A 411 16.97 1.85 -26.96
N GLU A 412 17.82 0.85 -26.74
CA GLU A 412 17.75 0.01 -25.55
C GLU A 412 18.24 0.79 -24.34
N LEU A 413 17.47 0.72 -23.25
CA LEU A 413 17.67 1.44 -22.01
C LEU A 413 17.84 0.41 -20.89
N THR A 414 19.05 0.32 -20.35
CA THR A 414 19.34 -0.35 -19.07
C THR A 414 19.16 0.60 -17.88
N THR A 415 19.19 1.89 -18.16
CA THR A 415 19.17 2.97 -17.18
C THR A 415 18.23 4.06 -17.70
N LEU A 416 17.18 4.35 -16.94
CA LEU A 416 16.14 5.31 -17.28
C LEU A 416 16.45 6.65 -16.61
N LYS A 417 16.56 7.72 -17.38
CA LYS A 417 16.87 9.06 -16.86
C LYS A 417 15.73 10.02 -17.14
N ALA A 418 15.35 10.79 -16.13
CA ALA A 418 14.37 11.87 -16.27
C ALA A 418 14.66 13.02 -15.30
N THR A 419 14.46 14.24 -15.79
CA THR A 419 14.46 15.44 -14.94
C THR A 419 13.18 15.50 -14.12
N VAL A 420 13.32 15.87 -12.84
CA VAL A 420 12.18 16.09 -11.96
C VAL A 420 11.48 17.40 -12.33
N GLU A 421 10.18 17.30 -12.59
CA GLU A 421 9.30 18.45 -12.78
C GLU A 421 8.08 18.30 -11.86
N ASN A 422 7.84 19.29 -10.99
CA ASN A 422 6.75 19.29 -10.02
C ASN A 422 6.77 18.03 -9.12
N GLY A 423 7.96 17.65 -8.64
CA GLY A 423 8.18 16.49 -7.78
C GLY A 423 8.07 15.14 -8.48
N ILE A 424 8.05 15.10 -9.82
CA ILE A 424 7.92 13.85 -10.59
C ILE A 424 8.99 13.78 -11.69
N ALA A 425 9.76 12.70 -11.69
CA ALA A 425 10.55 12.26 -12.84
C ALA A 425 9.86 11.06 -13.50
N LYS A 426 9.75 11.04 -14.83
CA LYS A 426 9.01 9.99 -15.56
C LYS A 426 9.64 9.65 -16.90
N VAL A 427 9.68 8.36 -17.24
CA VAL A 427 10.18 7.85 -18.53
C VAL A 427 9.14 6.93 -19.15
N LYS A 428 8.78 7.14 -20.41
CA LYS A 428 7.85 6.27 -21.15
C LYS A 428 8.64 5.15 -21.85
N VAL A 429 8.35 3.91 -21.51
CA VAL A 429 9.07 2.73 -22.01
C VAL A 429 8.10 1.70 -22.58
N LYS A 430 8.61 0.83 -23.46
CA LYS A 430 7.94 -0.39 -23.88
C LYS A 430 8.65 -1.57 -23.22
N LEU A 431 7.91 -2.43 -22.51
CA LEU A 431 8.48 -3.56 -21.74
C LEU A 431 8.96 -4.70 -22.63
N ARG A 432 10.02 -4.47 -23.40
CA ARG A 432 10.68 -5.45 -24.27
C ARG A 432 12.11 -5.00 -24.62
N PRO A 433 13.00 -5.93 -25.01
CA PRO A 433 14.29 -5.58 -25.58
C PRO A 433 14.13 -5.05 -27.01
N LYS A 434 15.21 -4.49 -27.55
CA LYS A 434 15.24 -3.95 -28.91
C LYS A 434 15.16 -5.04 -29.98
N ALA A 435 15.89 -6.14 -29.81
CA ALA A 435 15.94 -7.24 -30.76
C ALA A 435 14.72 -8.18 -30.61
N ASP A 436 14.08 -8.53 -31.74
CA ASP A 436 12.95 -9.47 -31.76
C ASP A 436 13.35 -10.88 -31.31
N GLU A 437 14.58 -11.31 -31.59
CA GLU A 437 15.11 -12.61 -31.14
C GLU A 437 15.19 -12.69 -29.61
N ALA A 438 15.70 -11.63 -28.95
CA ALA A 438 15.76 -11.56 -27.50
C ALA A 438 14.36 -11.53 -26.87
N LEU A 439 13.41 -10.83 -27.50
CA LEU A 439 12.01 -10.84 -27.08
C LEU A 439 11.39 -12.24 -27.20
N ALA A 440 11.70 -12.99 -28.27
CA ALA A 440 11.25 -14.36 -28.41
C ALA A 440 11.80 -15.25 -27.29
N THR A 441 13.07 -15.07 -26.91
CA THR A 441 13.67 -15.76 -25.76
C THR A 441 12.96 -15.40 -24.45
N TRP A 442 12.66 -14.12 -24.19
CA TRP A 442 11.91 -13.71 -23.00
C TRP A 442 10.53 -14.37 -22.97
N LYS A 443 9.80 -14.34 -24.09
CA LYS A 443 8.48 -14.97 -24.21
C LYS A 443 8.53 -16.47 -23.94
N GLU A 444 9.53 -17.18 -24.46
CA GLU A 444 9.70 -18.62 -24.24
C GLU A 444 9.98 -18.93 -22.76
N LYS A 445 10.89 -18.19 -22.13
CA LYS A 445 11.22 -18.36 -20.71
C LYS A 445 10.01 -18.13 -19.81
N LEU A 446 9.21 -17.09 -20.08
CA LEU A 446 7.99 -16.77 -19.32
C LEU A 446 6.81 -17.70 -19.64
N ALA A 447 6.77 -18.30 -20.83
CA ALA A 447 5.79 -19.32 -21.19
C ALA A 447 6.11 -20.70 -20.58
N GLY A 448 7.28 -20.85 -19.96
CA GLY A 448 7.74 -22.09 -19.34
C GLY A 448 6.99 -22.48 -18.06
N ASN A 449 7.17 -23.75 -17.68
CA ASN A 449 6.71 -24.32 -16.42
C ASN A 449 7.73 -24.04 -15.32
N LYS A 450 7.29 -23.70 -14.10
CA LYS A 450 8.18 -23.45 -12.95
C LYS A 450 8.91 -24.72 -12.53
N LYS A 451 10.26 -24.68 -12.43
CA LYS A 451 11.06 -25.82 -11.94
C LYS A 451 10.70 -26.13 -10.49
N ASP A 452 10.42 -27.39 -10.19
CA ASP A 452 9.97 -27.86 -8.88
C ASP A 452 10.80 -29.07 -8.44
N GLY A 453 12.12 -28.98 -8.40
CA GLY A 453 12.99 -30.10 -8.02
C GLY A 453 13.16 -31.17 -9.11
N THR A 454 13.31 -32.44 -8.72
CA THR A 454 13.61 -33.56 -9.63
C THR A 454 12.63 -34.73 -9.49
N HIS A 455 12.52 -35.52 -10.56
CA HIS A 455 11.82 -36.79 -10.66
C HIS A 455 12.85 -37.89 -10.94
N LYS A 456 12.98 -38.83 -10.00
CA LYS A 456 13.83 -39.99 -10.17
C LYS A 456 13.18 -41.00 -11.12
N TYR A 457 13.81 -41.26 -12.27
CA TYR A 457 13.43 -42.30 -13.21
C TYR A 457 14.40 -43.48 -13.11
N THR A 458 13.89 -44.68 -12.83
CA THR A 458 14.68 -45.92 -12.87
C THR A 458 14.40 -46.67 -14.16
N VAL A 459 15.46 -47.08 -14.86
CA VAL A 459 15.36 -47.85 -16.10
C VAL A 459 14.69 -49.19 -15.83
N LYS A 460 13.61 -49.50 -16.56
CA LYS A 460 12.87 -50.76 -16.40
C LYS A 460 13.31 -51.85 -17.38
N ASN A 461 13.69 -51.45 -18.59
CA ASN A 461 14.19 -52.35 -19.65
C ASN A 461 15.51 -51.79 -20.16
N ALA A 462 16.53 -52.63 -20.30
CA ALA A 462 17.82 -52.18 -20.80
C ALA A 462 17.72 -51.66 -22.25
N PHE A 463 18.43 -50.59 -22.56
CA PHE A 463 18.50 -50.00 -23.89
C PHE A 463 19.89 -49.41 -24.16
N THR A 464 20.24 -49.25 -25.44
CA THR A 464 21.44 -48.54 -25.87
C THR A 464 21.02 -47.31 -26.65
N VAL A 465 21.62 -46.17 -26.34
CA VAL A 465 21.36 -44.91 -27.05
C VAL A 465 22.01 -45.00 -28.43
N ASN A 466 21.22 -45.36 -29.44
CA ASN A 466 21.61 -45.37 -30.85
C ASN A 466 21.11 -44.08 -31.54
N ARG A 467 21.10 -44.04 -32.89
CA ARG A 467 20.68 -42.88 -33.70
C ARG A 467 19.26 -42.33 -33.39
N ASP A 468 18.47 -42.99 -32.54
CA ASP A 468 17.09 -42.60 -32.21
C ASP A 468 16.94 -42.09 -30.75
N LEU A 469 17.87 -41.21 -30.33
CA LEU A 469 17.86 -40.53 -29.03
C LEU A 469 16.51 -39.84 -28.73
N ASP A 470 15.90 -39.26 -29.77
CA ASP A 470 14.61 -38.57 -29.68
C ASP A 470 13.47 -39.49 -29.27
N ALA A 471 13.36 -40.69 -29.86
CA ALA A 471 12.33 -41.66 -29.51
C ALA A 471 12.52 -42.21 -28.09
N ILE A 472 13.78 -42.43 -27.67
CA ILE A 472 14.10 -42.87 -26.31
C ILE A 472 13.68 -41.81 -25.29
N ALA A 473 14.05 -40.55 -25.51
CA ALA A 473 13.69 -39.44 -24.62
C ALA A 473 12.17 -39.23 -24.54
N ALA A 474 11.45 -39.30 -25.67
CA ALA A 474 9.98 -39.19 -25.70
C ALA A 474 9.28 -40.33 -24.95
N SER A 475 9.83 -41.55 -25.02
CA SER A 475 9.31 -42.72 -24.29
C SER A 475 9.49 -42.57 -22.78
N ILE A 476 10.64 -42.06 -22.34
CA ILE A 476 10.92 -41.76 -20.93
C ILE A 476 10.00 -40.64 -20.44
N GLU A 477 9.87 -39.55 -21.21
CA GLU A 477 8.99 -38.41 -20.91
C GLU A 477 7.55 -38.86 -20.66
N LYS A 478 6.98 -39.65 -21.58
CA LYS A 478 5.61 -40.18 -21.47
C LYS A 478 5.41 -40.98 -20.19
N LYS A 479 6.36 -41.87 -19.86
CA LYS A 479 6.32 -42.71 -18.66
C LYS A 479 6.45 -41.89 -17.38
N SER A 480 7.39 -40.94 -17.33
CA SER A 480 7.60 -40.05 -16.19
C SER A 480 6.39 -39.14 -15.96
N ASN A 481 5.82 -38.56 -17.01
CA ASN A 481 4.63 -37.70 -16.91
C ASN A 481 3.37 -38.46 -16.47
N THR A 482 3.27 -39.76 -16.76
CA THR A 482 2.17 -40.61 -16.25
C THR A 482 2.32 -40.90 -14.75
N ALA A 483 3.55 -40.92 -14.23
CA ALA A 483 3.85 -41.20 -12.82
C ALA A 483 3.85 -39.95 -11.93
N LEU A 484 3.83 -38.76 -12.52
CA LEU A 484 3.82 -37.48 -11.81
C LEU A 484 2.40 -37.05 -11.46
N ALA A 485 2.29 -36.15 -10.48
CA ALA A 485 1.03 -35.48 -10.18
C ALA A 485 0.52 -34.73 -11.43
N PRO A 486 -0.81 -34.60 -11.65
CA PRO A 486 -1.38 -34.01 -12.87
C PRO A 486 -0.88 -32.60 -13.20
N ASN A 487 -0.43 -31.86 -12.18
CA ASN A 487 0.13 -30.52 -12.26
C ASN A 487 1.66 -30.47 -12.42
N HIS A 488 2.33 -31.59 -12.71
CA HIS A 488 3.78 -31.65 -12.94
C HIS A 488 4.12 -32.31 -14.27
N ILE A 489 5.26 -31.93 -14.85
CA ILE A 489 5.85 -32.57 -16.03
C ILE A 489 7.37 -32.67 -15.93
N VAL A 490 7.95 -33.56 -16.70
CA VAL A 490 9.32 -33.51 -17.20
C VAL A 490 9.29 -33.18 -18.69
N LYS A 491 10.38 -32.61 -19.22
CA LYS A 491 10.49 -32.22 -20.63
C LYS A 491 11.43 -33.16 -21.38
N LYS A 492 11.10 -33.50 -22.63
CA LYS A 492 11.93 -34.34 -23.52
C LYS A 492 13.40 -33.87 -23.60
N GLU A 493 13.63 -32.57 -23.80
CA GLU A 493 14.99 -32.04 -24.01
C GLU A 493 15.89 -32.18 -22.77
N GLU A 494 15.33 -32.05 -21.57
CA GLU A 494 16.05 -32.30 -20.31
C GLU A 494 16.47 -33.76 -20.20
N ILE A 495 15.59 -34.67 -20.63
CA ILE A 495 15.88 -36.11 -20.64
C ILE A 495 16.99 -36.42 -21.66
N LYS A 496 16.96 -35.80 -22.84
CA LYS A 496 18.03 -35.96 -23.83
C LYS A 496 19.38 -35.54 -23.28
N SER A 497 19.44 -34.42 -22.55
CA SER A 497 20.69 -33.92 -21.95
C SER A 497 21.30 -34.88 -20.91
N LEU A 498 20.49 -35.77 -20.33
CA LEU A 498 20.91 -36.78 -19.36
C LEU A 498 21.37 -38.10 -20.00
N LEU A 499 21.19 -38.25 -21.31
CA LEU A 499 21.55 -39.45 -22.07
C LEU A 499 22.81 -39.20 -22.91
N THR A 500 23.72 -40.18 -22.90
CA THR A 500 24.97 -40.12 -23.67
C THR A 500 24.85 -41.00 -24.90
N GLU A 501 25.13 -40.44 -26.08
CA GLU A 501 25.14 -41.20 -27.35
C GLU A 501 26.13 -42.37 -27.28
N GLY A 502 25.70 -43.55 -27.72
CA GLY A 502 26.50 -44.78 -27.68
C GLY A 502 26.56 -45.48 -26.31
N ALA A 503 25.99 -44.91 -25.25
CA ALA A 503 25.96 -45.54 -23.93
C ALA A 503 24.81 -46.56 -23.79
N SER A 504 25.05 -47.63 -23.03
CA SER A 504 24.05 -48.63 -22.64
C SER A 504 23.58 -48.41 -21.20
N TYR A 505 22.26 -48.42 -21.01
CA TYR A 505 21.61 -48.25 -19.72
C TYR A 505 20.85 -49.53 -19.35
N THR A 506 21.08 -50.03 -18.15
CA THR A 506 20.52 -51.27 -17.59
C THR A 506 19.56 -50.96 -16.44
N THR A 507 18.90 -51.97 -15.88
CA THR A 507 17.90 -51.80 -14.81
C THR A 507 18.46 -51.27 -13.48
N SER A 508 19.79 -51.24 -13.31
CA SER A 508 20.45 -50.62 -12.16
C SER A 508 20.64 -49.11 -12.32
N ASN A 509 20.44 -48.56 -13.52
CA ASN A 509 20.61 -47.14 -13.78
C ASN A 509 19.35 -46.34 -13.39
N SER A 510 19.57 -45.17 -12.78
CA SER A 510 18.53 -44.19 -12.50
C SER A 510 18.98 -42.77 -12.80
N PHE A 511 18.06 -41.91 -13.22
CA PHE A 511 18.29 -40.51 -13.55
C PHE A 511 17.47 -39.60 -12.64
N GLU A 512 18.04 -38.47 -12.24
CA GLU A 512 17.30 -37.36 -11.62
C GLU A 512 16.90 -36.38 -12.72
N ILE A 513 15.65 -36.47 -13.18
CA ILE A 513 15.14 -35.64 -14.27
C ILE A 513 14.54 -34.36 -13.65
N PRO A 514 14.92 -33.15 -14.09
CA PRO A 514 14.25 -31.93 -13.66
C PRO A 514 12.73 -32.02 -13.85
N LYS A 515 11.96 -31.84 -12.77
CA LYS A 515 10.49 -31.78 -12.83
C LYS A 515 10.04 -30.34 -12.73
N TYR A 516 8.93 -30.05 -13.38
CA TYR A 516 8.36 -28.72 -13.54
C TYR A 516 6.89 -28.76 -13.16
N LYS A 517 6.43 -27.79 -12.37
CA LYS A 517 5.02 -27.56 -12.11
C LYS A 517 4.39 -26.87 -13.32
N LYS A 518 3.23 -27.36 -13.80
CA LYS A 518 2.41 -26.80 -14.87
C LYS A 518 1.78 -25.46 -14.45
N GLU A 519 2.62 -24.49 -14.17
CA GLU A 519 2.30 -23.14 -13.74
C GLU A 519 3.22 -22.18 -14.50
N LYS A 520 2.65 -21.11 -15.07
CA LYS A 520 3.43 -20.11 -15.81
C LYS A 520 4.43 -19.44 -14.88
N ILE A 521 5.65 -19.29 -15.36
CA ILE A 521 6.69 -18.51 -14.69
C ILE A 521 6.21 -17.05 -14.63
N THR A 522 6.05 -16.55 -13.41
CA THR A 522 5.70 -15.16 -13.14
C THR A 522 6.98 -14.40 -12.86
N GLU A 523 7.34 -13.46 -13.73
CA GLU A 523 8.49 -12.60 -13.52
C GLU A 523 8.11 -11.38 -12.68
N MET A 524 9.00 -11.00 -11.77
CA MET A 524 8.80 -10.00 -10.72
C MET A 524 9.94 -8.98 -10.76
N LEU A 525 9.62 -7.77 -11.20
CA LEU A 525 10.57 -6.68 -11.30
C LEU A 525 10.55 -5.77 -10.08
N TRP A 526 11.71 -5.22 -9.74
CA TRP A 526 11.88 -4.14 -8.76
C TRP A 526 12.71 -3.00 -9.35
N LEU A 527 12.72 -1.85 -8.68
CA LEU A 527 13.35 -0.63 -9.18
C LEU A 527 14.44 -0.16 -8.21
N LYS A 528 15.56 0.30 -8.76
CA LYS A 528 16.58 1.04 -8.00
C LYS A 528 16.64 2.46 -8.54
N ALA A 529 16.41 3.47 -7.68
CA ALA A 529 16.43 4.86 -8.09
C ALA A 529 17.53 5.65 -7.38
N GLU A 530 18.21 6.51 -8.13
CA GLU A 530 19.35 7.31 -7.69
C GLU A 530 19.18 8.77 -8.16
N CYS A 531 19.49 9.74 -7.30
CA CYS A 531 19.46 11.16 -7.64
C CYS A 531 20.53 11.91 -6.85
N GLN A 532 21.26 12.81 -7.52
CA GLN A 532 22.17 13.73 -6.85
C GLN A 532 21.39 14.99 -6.45
N GLY A 533 21.14 15.14 -5.15
CA GLY A 533 20.58 16.35 -4.57
C GLY A 533 21.63 17.46 -4.38
N ASP A 534 21.19 18.59 -3.86
CA ASP A 534 22.01 19.76 -3.51
C ASP A 534 22.94 19.50 -2.31
N THR A 535 22.56 18.59 -1.42
CA THR A 535 23.23 18.30 -0.14
C THR A 535 23.78 16.89 -0.05
N ILE A 536 23.06 15.89 -0.55
CA ILE A 536 23.46 14.48 -0.47
C ILE A 536 23.07 13.70 -1.73
N LYS A 537 23.72 12.55 -1.93
CA LYS A 537 23.26 11.55 -2.91
C LYS A 537 22.12 10.74 -2.30
N HIS A 538 21.02 10.61 -3.02
CA HIS A 538 19.90 9.72 -2.68
C HIS A 538 19.96 8.45 -3.52
N GLU A 539 19.86 7.30 -2.86
CA GLU A 539 19.87 5.99 -3.49
C GLU A 539 18.96 5.04 -2.71
N GLU A 540 17.91 4.55 -3.36
CA GLU A 540 16.85 3.76 -2.71
C GLU A 540 16.36 2.63 -3.62
N GLU A 541 15.89 1.55 -2.98
CA GLU A 541 15.31 0.38 -3.66
C GLU A 541 13.79 0.35 -3.45
N PHE A 542 13.04 0.27 -4.54
CA PHE A 542 11.58 0.27 -4.56
C PHE A 542 11.05 -1.03 -5.14
N LEU A 543 9.88 -1.46 -4.67
CA LEU A 543 9.21 -2.70 -5.09
C LEU A 543 10.01 -3.99 -4.77
N LYS A 544 11.07 -3.90 -3.96
CA LYS A 544 11.95 -5.03 -3.57
C LYS A 544 11.50 -5.71 -2.27
N ARG A 545 10.20 -6.02 -2.18
CA ARG A 545 9.56 -6.71 -1.05
C ARG A 545 8.44 -7.61 -1.56
N ASP A 546 8.22 -8.75 -0.92
CA ASP A 546 7.17 -9.69 -1.34
C ASP A 546 5.79 -9.00 -1.38
N GLY A 547 5.05 -9.25 -2.46
CA GLY A 547 3.78 -8.59 -2.75
C GLY A 547 3.88 -7.22 -3.43
N GLN A 548 5.05 -6.57 -3.42
CA GLN A 548 5.24 -5.24 -4.01
C GLN A 548 5.94 -5.24 -5.38
N TYR A 549 6.51 -6.36 -5.80
CA TYR A 549 7.14 -6.49 -7.11
C TYR A 549 6.17 -6.19 -8.25
N PHE A 550 6.68 -5.61 -9.32
CA PHE A 550 5.93 -5.43 -10.55
C PHE A 550 5.92 -6.74 -11.35
N VAL A 551 4.73 -7.24 -11.68
CA VAL A 551 4.60 -8.54 -12.33
C VAL A 551 4.60 -8.41 -13.85
N VAL A 552 5.55 -9.06 -14.51
CA VAL A 552 5.61 -9.18 -15.97
C VAL A 552 4.87 -10.45 -16.39
N GLY A 553 3.96 -10.32 -17.36
CA GLY A 553 3.24 -11.45 -17.95
C GLY A 553 1.85 -11.72 -17.36
N LYS A 554 1.39 -10.89 -16.42
CA LYS A 554 -0.03 -10.87 -16.01
C LYS A 554 -0.75 -9.73 -16.73
N GLY A 555 -1.24 -10.01 -17.93
CA GLY A 555 -2.26 -9.17 -18.56
C GLY A 555 -3.53 -9.20 -17.71
N LYS A 556 -4.20 -8.06 -17.54
CA LYS A 556 -5.57 -8.02 -17.00
C LYS A 556 -6.52 -8.50 -18.10
N GLU A 557 -6.52 -9.80 -18.37
CA GLU A 557 -7.17 -10.38 -19.55
C GLU A 557 -8.68 -10.55 -19.41
N ILE A 558 -9.19 -10.63 -18.19
CA ILE A 558 -10.62 -10.61 -17.92
C ILE A 558 -10.98 -9.24 -17.35
N ILE A 559 -11.92 -8.53 -17.97
CA ILE A 559 -12.56 -7.34 -17.41
C ILE A 559 -13.99 -7.65 -17.01
N PHE A 560 -14.59 -6.81 -16.18
CA PHE A 560 -16.02 -6.85 -15.86
C PHE A 560 -16.87 -6.59 -17.12
N PRO A 561 -18.02 -7.28 -17.28
CA PRO A 561 -18.86 -7.14 -18.48
C PRO A 561 -19.62 -5.81 -18.56
N LEU A 562 -19.58 -4.99 -17.51
CA LEU A 562 -20.11 -3.62 -17.48
C LEU A 562 -18.95 -2.64 -17.26
N LEU A 563 -18.99 -1.49 -17.92
CA LEU A 563 -18.00 -0.40 -17.72
C LEU A 563 -18.40 0.58 -16.60
N VAL A 564 -19.52 0.30 -15.92
CA VAL A 564 -19.99 1.01 -14.73
C VAL A 564 -20.36 -0.02 -13.67
N LYS A 565 -20.21 0.33 -12.38
CA LYS A 565 -20.60 -0.55 -11.28
C LYS A 565 -22.10 -0.84 -11.36
N PRO A 566 -22.54 -2.09 -11.12
CA PRO A 566 -23.95 -2.44 -11.16
C PRO A 566 -24.73 -1.78 -10.00
N GLU A 567 -26.02 -1.52 -10.20
CA GLU A 567 -26.90 -0.89 -9.20
C GLU A 567 -27.18 -1.80 -7.99
N ASN A 568 -26.93 -3.10 -8.11
CA ASN A 568 -26.94 -4.06 -7.02
C ASN A 568 -25.54 -4.42 -6.51
N ASP A 569 -24.56 -3.57 -6.78
CA ASP A 569 -23.27 -3.59 -6.09
C ASP A 569 -23.41 -3.13 -4.63
N ASN A 570 -22.48 -3.53 -3.76
CA ASN A 570 -22.51 -3.12 -2.36
C ASN A 570 -22.44 -1.59 -2.26
N GLY A 571 -23.31 -0.96 -1.46
CA GLY A 571 -23.44 0.50 -1.36
C GLY A 571 -24.36 1.16 -2.41
N ASN A 572 -24.70 0.48 -3.51
CA ASN A 572 -25.63 1.00 -4.51
C ASN A 572 -27.10 0.67 -4.18
N LYS A 573 -28.03 1.25 -4.97
CA LYS A 573 -29.49 1.24 -4.74
C LYS A 573 -30.06 -0.09 -4.27
N TRP A 574 -29.62 -1.19 -4.86
CA TRP A 574 -30.11 -2.54 -4.57
C TRP A 574 -29.07 -3.44 -3.90
N GLY A 575 -27.92 -2.90 -3.51
CA GLY A 575 -26.80 -3.63 -2.92
C GLY A 575 -27.17 -4.40 -1.66
N ASN A 576 -27.96 -3.81 -0.76
CA ASN A 576 -28.30 -4.46 0.51
C ASN A 576 -29.21 -5.69 0.35
N SER A 577 -30.08 -5.71 -0.68
CA SER A 577 -31.10 -6.76 -0.84
C SER A 577 -30.82 -7.72 -1.98
N TYR A 578 -30.00 -7.32 -2.95
CA TYR A 578 -29.75 -8.07 -4.18
C TYR A 578 -28.26 -8.09 -4.55
N ASN A 579 -27.35 -8.01 -3.57
CA ASN A 579 -25.91 -7.97 -3.80
C ASN A 579 -25.46 -9.07 -4.77
N TRP A 580 -24.96 -8.68 -5.94
CA TRP A 580 -24.50 -9.64 -6.95
C TRP A 580 -23.28 -10.44 -6.49
N SER A 581 -22.51 -9.96 -5.51
CA SER A 581 -21.27 -10.59 -5.03
C SER A 581 -21.44 -11.45 -3.77
N ALA A 582 -22.66 -11.51 -3.21
CA ALA A 582 -22.97 -12.31 -2.03
C ALA A 582 -22.81 -13.83 -2.27
N SER A 583 -22.74 -14.60 -1.19
CA SER A 583 -22.71 -16.07 -1.25
C SER A 583 -23.83 -16.62 -2.13
N GLN A 584 -23.55 -17.67 -2.91
CA GLN A 584 -24.56 -18.31 -3.74
C GLN A 584 -25.80 -18.70 -2.91
N GLY A 585 -26.99 -18.55 -3.50
CA GLY A 585 -28.25 -18.83 -2.82
C GLY A 585 -28.75 -17.75 -1.85
N ASN A 586 -27.95 -16.71 -1.55
CA ASN A 586 -28.26 -15.72 -0.53
C ASN A 586 -29.43 -14.80 -0.95
N ASN A 587 -29.43 -14.33 -2.20
CA ASN A 587 -30.47 -13.43 -2.69
C ASN A 587 -30.86 -13.73 -4.13
N MET A 588 -31.90 -13.09 -4.64
CA MET A 588 -32.48 -13.41 -5.96
C MET A 588 -31.53 -13.16 -7.13
N ALA A 589 -30.49 -12.36 -6.96
CA ALA A 589 -29.49 -12.09 -8.00
C ALA A 589 -28.33 -13.09 -8.00
N THR A 590 -28.16 -13.91 -6.95
CA THR A 590 -27.02 -14.84 -6.85
C THR A 590 -27.29 -16.17 -7.56
N PHE A 591 -26.21 -16.84 -7.99
CA PHE A 591 -26.25 -18.20 -8.50
C PHE A 591 -26.88 -19.16 -7.48
N ASN A 592 -27.52 -20.23 -7.96
CA ASN A 592 -28.13 -21.28 -7.14
C ASN A 592 -29.24 -20.86 -6.15
N THR A 593 -29.77 -19.63 -6.26
CA THR A 593 -30.92 -19.19 -5.46
C THR A 593 -32.20 -19.90 -5.88
N THR A 594 -32.94 -20.43 -4.91
CA THR A 594 -34.24 -21.08 -5.12
C THR A 594 -35.26 -20.06 -5.63
N ARG A 595 -35.88 -20.33 -6.78
CA ARG A 595 -36.93 -19.52 -7.40
C ARG A 595 -38.28 -20.18 -7.11
N SER A 596 -39.20 -19.46 -6.48
CA SER A 596 -40.59 -19.90 -6.29
C SER A 596 -41.33 -19.97 -7.63
N GLY A 597 -42.20 -20.97 -7.80
CA GLY A 597 -43.18 -21.01 -8.90
C GLY A 597 -43.02 -22.12 -9.94
N ASN A 598 -41.81 -22.65 -10.19
CA ASN A 598 -41.62 -23.75 -11.15
C ASN A 598 -41.00 -24.97 -10.46
N ARG A 599 -41.83 -26.00 -10.26
CA ARG A 599 -41.43 -27.33 -9.82
C ARG A 599 -41.39 -28.24 -11.04
N CYS A 600 -40.43 -29.15 -11.05
CA CYS A 600 -40.53 -30.33 -11.89
C CYS A 600 -40.26 -31.49 -10.91
N GLY A 601 -41.15 -32.47 -10.87
CA GLY A 601 -41.19 -33.48 -9.80
C GLY A 601 -41.09 -32.89 -8.37
N ASN A 602 -40.21 -33.48 -7.55
CA ASN A 602 -39.93 -33.05 -6.17
C ASN A 602 -38.88 -31.92 -6.06
N TRP A 603 -38.40 -31.39 -7.17
CA TRP A 603 -37.22 -30.53 -7.20
C TRP A 603 -37.57 -29.07 -7.53
N THR A 604 -36.88 -28.11 -6.88
CA THR A 604 -37.19 -26.67 -6.96
C THR A 604 -36.18 -25.88 -7.77
N ARG A 605 -36.63 -25.15 -8.80
CA ARG A 605 -35.77 -24.31 -9.68
C ARG A 605 -34.82 -23.43 -8.86
N LYS A 606 -33.53 -23.49 -9.20
CA LYS A 606 -32.45 -22.62 -8.74
C LYS A 606 -32.06 -21.65 -9.86
N HIS A 607 -31.33 -20.61 -9.52
CA HIS A 607 -30.86 -19.60 -10.45
C HIS A 607 -29.58 -20.05 -11.19
N ALA A 608 -29.42 -19.71 -12.48
CA ALA A 608 -28.33 -20.18 -13.35
C ALA A 608 -27.16 -19.19 -13.45
N ALA A 609 -27.41 -17.95 -13.07
CA ALA A 609 -26.53 -16.83 -13.35
C ALA A 609 -26.27 -16.03 -12.08
N ARG A 610 -25.44 -15.00 -12.25
CA ARG A 610 -25.52 -13.80 -11.43
C ARG A 610 -26.19 -12.69 -12.22
N ASP A 611 -27.20 -12.07 -11.62
CA ASP A 611 -27.91 -10.93 -12.21
C ASP A 611 -27.21 -9.64 -11.78
N LEU A 612 -26.72 -8.86 -12.75
CA LEU A 612 -26.13 -7.54 -12.51
C LEU A 612 -27.16 -6.48 -12.85
N TYR A 613 -27.68 -5.78 -11.84
CA TYR A 613 -28.69 -4.73 -12.06
C TYR A 613 -28.03 -3.47 -12.58
N THR A 614 -28.72 -2.75 -13.45
CA THR A 614 -28.16 -1.64 -14.22
C THR A 614 -29.14 -0.50 -14.38
N ASN A 615 -28.63 0.67 -14.77
CA ASN A 615 -29.46 1.70 -15.36
C ASN A 615 -29.98 1.23 -16.74
N PRO A 616 -31.09 1.81 -17.25
CA PRO A 616 -31.61 1.46 -18.57
C PRO A 616 -30.55 1.51 -19.65
N GLU A 617 -30.50 0.50 -20.52
CA GLU A 617 -29.63 0.46 -21.70
C GLU A 617 -28.14 0.67 -21.36
N THR A 618 -27.68 0.09 -20.25
CA THR A 618 -26.27 0.13 -19.87
C THR A 618 -25.45 -0.75 -20.82
N GLU A 619 -24.32 -0.22 -21.29
CA GLU A 619 -23.43 -0.92 -22.21
C GLU A 619 -22.85 -2.21 -21.61
N VAL A 620 -22.92 -3.29 -22.41
CA VAL A 620 -22.33 -4.59 -22.10
C VAL A 620 -21.19 -4.85 -23.07
N VAL A 621 -20.03 -5.22 -22.52
CA VAL A 621 -18.79 -5.46 -23.27
C VAL A 621 -18.29 -6.88 -23.08
N ALA A 622 -17.50 -7.35 -24.04
CA ALA A 622 -16.82 -8.62 -23.95
C ALA A 622 -15.74 -8.61 -22.87
N ILE A 623 -15.77 -9.60 -21.98
CA ILE A 623 -14.84 -9.67 -20.85
C ILE A 623 -13.40 -9.96 -21.26
N CYS A 624 -13.21 -10.63 -22.39
CA CYS A 624 -11.92 -10.91 -23.01
C CYS A 624 -12.10 -11.31 -24.47
N LYS A 625 -11.01 -11.64 -25.16
CA LYS A 625 -11.07 -12.10 -26.55
C LYS A 625 -11.85 -13.43 -26.67
N GLY A 626 -12.48 -13.66 -27.81
CA GLY A 626 -13.28 -14.86 -28.02
C GLY A 626 -13.89 -14.97 -29.41
N VAL A 627 -14.76 -15.96 -29.58
CA VAL A 627 -15.54 -16.19 -30.81
C VAL A 627 -17.01 -16.31 -30.43
N VAL A 628 -17.88 -15.57 -31.11
CA VAL A 628 -19.33 -15.64 -30.88
C VAL A 628 -19.85 -16.99 -31.37
N LEU A 629 -20.44 -17.77 -30.48
CA LEU A 629 -21.03 -19.07 -30.81
C LEU A 629 -22.50 -18.95 -31.24
N GLU A 630 -23.24 -18.01 -30.63
CA GLU A 630 -24.68 -17.84 -30.88
C GLU A 630 -25.16 -16.44 -30.50
N VAL A 631 -26.15 -15.94 -31.24
CA VAL A 631 -27.01 -14.81 -30.87
C VAL A 631 -28.46 -15.27 -31.02
N LYS A 632 -29.30 -15.10 -30.00
CA LYS A 632 -30.67 -15.64 -30.00
C LYS A 632 -31.63 -14.81 -29.14
N ASP A 633 -32.92 -14.93 -29.43
CA ASP A 633 -34.00 -14.57 -28.51
C ASP A 633 -33.78 -15.19 -27.12
N PHE A 634 -34.08 -14.40 -26.08
CA PHE A 634 -33.97 -14.79 -24.69
C PHE A 634 -35.25 -14.46 -23.92
N TYR A 635 -35.18 -14.48 -22.60
CA TYR A 635 -36.34 -14.35 -21.73
C TYR A 635 -37.00 -12.97 -21.83
N SER A 636 -38.32 -12.91 -21.71
CA SER A 636 -39.06 -11.63 -21.58
C SER A 636 -38.77 -10.57 -22.66
N LYS A 637 -38.70 -11.01 -23.92
CA LYS A 637 -38.48 -10.18 -25.13
C LYS A 637 -37.09 -9.54 -25.23
N THR A 638 -36.10 -10.07 -24.52
CA THR A 638 -34.68 -9.70 -24.66
C THR A 638 -33.94 -10.70 -25.56
N HIS A 639 -32.64 -10.50 -25.75
CA HIS A 639 -31.74 -11.39 -26.49
C HIS A 639 -30.54 -11.81 -25.64
N GLN A 640 -29.80 -12.81 -26.10
CA GLN A 640 -28.54 -13.26 -25.52
C GLN A 640 -27.46 -13.39 -26.58
N ILE A 641 -26.21 -13.24 -26.15
CA ILE A 641 -25.00 -13.56 -26.91
C ILE A 641 -24.21 -14.60 -26.13
N THR A 642 -23.83 -15.71 -26.77
CA THR A 642 -22.98 -16.73 -26.18
C THR A 642 -21.61 -16.72 -26.88
N ILE A 643 -20.53 -16.61 -26.11
CA ILE A 643 -19.15 -16.43 -26.60
C ILE A 643 -18.25 -17.50 -26.01
N LEU A 644 -17.42 -18.13 -26.84
CA LEU A 644 -16.27 -18.93 -26.43
C LEU A 644 -15.10 -18.00 -26.17
N HIS A 645 -14.73 -17.83 -24.91
CA HIS A 645 -13.61 -17.01 -24.50
C HIS A 645 -12.35 -17.84 -24.35
N GLU A 646 -11.22 -17.25 -24.75
CA GLU A 646 -9.90 -17.84 -24.59
C GLU A 646 -8.93 -16.75 -24.13
N THR A 647 -8.38 -16.90 -22.94
CA THR A 647 -7.38 -16.00 -22.38
C THR A 647 -5.99 -16.36 -22.90
N ASN A 648 -5.04 -15.41 -22.96
CA ASN A 648 -3.65 -15.75 -23.26
C ASN A 648 -2.98 -16.55 -22.12
N ASP A 649 -3.57 -16.58 -20.91
CA ASP A 649 -3.18 -17.52 -19.86
C ASP A 649 -3.64 -18.98 -20.06
N GLY A 650 -4.43 -19.25 -21.11
CA GLY A 650 -4.81 -20.60 -21.52
C GLY A 650 -6.13 -21.10 -20.91
N ARG A 651 -6.84 -20.26 -20.15
CA ARG A 651 -8.22 -20.56 -19.74
C ARG A 651 -9.14 -20.45 -20.95
N LYS A 652 -10.05 -21.42 -21.05
CA LYS A 652 -11.03 -21.50 -22.13
C LYS A 652 -12.37 -21.89 -21.55
N PHE A 653 -13.39 -21.08 -21.81
CA PHE A 653 -14.71 -21.22 -21.18
C PHE A 653 -15.78 -20.53 -22.03
N ILE A 654 -17.05 -20.87 -21.81
CA ILE A 654 -18.16 -20.23 -22.51
C ILE A 654 -18.86 -19.27 -21.57
N VAL A 655 -19.19 -18.07 -22.05
CA VAL A 655 -20.01 -17.10 -21.33
C VAL A 655 -21.27 -16.82 -22.12
N ARG A 656 -22.41 -16.77 -21.43
CA ARG A 656 -23.67 -16.26 -21.98
C ARG A 656 -23.99 -14.90 -21.34
N TYR A 657 -24.11 -13.89 -22.19
CA TYR A 657 -24.54 -12.54 -21.86
C TYR A 657 -26.03 -12.42 -22.20
N GLY A 658 -26.90 -12.63 -21.21
CA GLY A 658 -28.35 -12.60 -21.37
C GLY A 658 -28.99 -11.25 -21.02
N GLU A 659 -30.26 -11.10 -21.39
CA GLU A 659 -31.08 -9.91 -21.11
C GLU A 659 -30.63 -8.64 -21.84
N LEU A 660 -30.11 -8.78 -23.07
CA LEU A 660 -29.72 -7.65 -23.93
C LEU A 660 -30.90 -7.12 -24.74
N ALA A 661 -30.90 -5.82 -25.05
CA ALA A 661 -31.91 -5.22 -25.92
C ALA A 661 -31.74 -5.73 -27.37
N PRO A 662 -32.80 -6.28 -28.01
CA PRO A 662 -32.71 -6.91 -29.34
C PRO A 662 -32.01 -6.06 -30.40
N ASN A 663 -32.40 -4.78 -30.50
CA ASN A 663 -31.90 -3.85 -31.52
C ASN A 663 -30.53 -3.24 -31.19
N SER A 664 -29.90 -3.64 -30.07
CA SER A 664 -28.61 -3.10 -29.63
C SER A 664 -27.41 -3.99 -29.95
N ILE A 665 -27.66 -5.23 -30.38
CA ILE A 665 -26.61 -6.23 -30.58
C ILE A 665 -25.75 -5.83 -31.76
N THR A 666 -24.44 -5.78 -31.54
CA THR A 666 -23.44 -5.30 -32.51
C THR A 666 -22.59 -6.41 -33.14
N VAL A 667 -22.86 -7.66 -32.77
CA VAL A 667 -22.08 -8.84 -33.17
C VAL A 667 -23.00 -9.94 -33.70
N LYS A 668 -22.46 -10.85 -34.50
CA LYS A 668 -23.16 -12.04 -35.03
C LYS A 668 -22.34 -13.29 -34.77
N LYS A 669 -22.97 -14.45 -34.98
CA LYS A 669 -22.30 -15.75 -34.88
C LYS A 669 -21.04 -15.79 -35.75
N ASP A 670 -20.01 -16.45 -35.22
CA ASP A 670 -18.67 -16.63 -35.79
C ASP A 670 -17.78 -15.36 -35.82
N ASP A 671 -18.27 -14.21 -35.32
CA ASP A 671 -17.43 -13.02 -35.16
C ASP A 671 -16.32 -13.27 -34.14
N LEU A 672 -15.11 -12.79 -34.48
CA LEU A 672 -14.00 -12.67 -33.53
C LEU A 672 -14.23 -11.43 -32.67
N ILE A 673 -14.01 -11.59 -31.37
CA ILE A 673 -14.27 -10.56 -30.37
C ILE A 673 -12.97 -10.23 -29.65
N GLU A 674 -12.74 -8.93 -29.42
CA GLU A 674 -11.66 -8.43 -28.56
C GLU A 674 -12.18 -8.04 -27.17
N GLN A 675 -11.28 -8.00 -26.18
CA GLN A 675 -11.61 -7.48 -24.85
C GLN A 675 -12.13 -6.03 -24.96
N LYS A 676 -13.15 -5.65 -24.16
CA LYS A 676 -13.84 -4.34 -24.18
C LYS A 676 -14.68 -4.05 -25.41
N GLN A 677 -14.72 -4.94 -26.40
CA GLN A 677 -15.62 -4.74 -27.54
C GLN A 677 -17.08 -4.71 -27.06
N LYS A 678 -17.82 -3.68 -27.48
CA LYS A 678 -19.25 -3.56 -27.22
C LYS A 678 -19.97 -4.77 -27.81
N LEU A 679 -20.87 -5.36 -27.02
CA LEU A 679 -21.73 -6.47 -27.43
C LEU A 679 -23.16 -5.98 -27.68
N GLY A 680 -23.66 -5.12 -26.78
CA GLY A 680 -24.97 -4.50 -26.85
C GLY A 680 -25.24 -3.66 -25.60
N VAL A 681 -26.51 -3.49 -25.24
CA VAL A 681 -26.92 -2.84 -23.98
C VAL A 681 -27.94 -3.69 -23.23
N THR A 682 -28.07 -3.49 -21.92
CA THR A 682 -29.08 -4.18 -21.11
C THR A 682 -30.50 -3.84 -21.57
N GLY A 683 -31.34 -4.88 -21.68
CA GLY A 683 -32.70 -4.82 -22.19
C GLY A 683 -33.75 -4.70 -21.10
N LYS A 684 -34.91 -4.17 -21.47
CA LYS A 684 -36.09 -4.09 -20.60
C LYS A 684 -36.79 -5.44 -20.60
N LEU A 685 -36.96 -6.05 -19.43
CA LEU A 685 -37.74 -7.28 -19.31
C LEU A 685 -39.24 -6.98 -19.37
N LEU A 686 -39.93 -7.60 -20.33
CA LEU A 686 -41.36 -7.37 -20.58
C LEU A 686 -42.20 -8.63 -20.39
N ASN A 687 -43.41 -8.42 -19.89
CA ASN A 687 -44.50 -9.38 -19.96
C ASN A 687 -45.05 -9.49 -21.39
N ASN A 688 -45.89 -10.50 -21.64
CA ASN A 688 -46.52 -10.70 -22.95
C ASN A 688 -47.35 -9.48 -23.38
N ASP A 689 -48.05 -8.84 -22.43
CA ASP A 689 -48.85 -7.64 -22.61
C ASP A 689 -48.02 -6.34 -22.80
N GLY A 690 -46.68 -6.42 -22.70
CA GLY A 690 -45.78 -5.28 -22.85
C GLY A 690 -45.55 -4.46 -21.57
N SER A 691 -46.14 -4.85 -20.44
CA SER A 691 -45.82 -4.27 -19.13
C SER A 691 -44.44 -4.73 -18.65
N ALA A 692 -43.78 -3.95 -17.78
CA ALA A 692 -42.47 -4.30 -17.24
C ALA A 692 -42.57 -5.49 -16.28
N LEU A 693 -41.77 -6.54 -16.51
CA LEU A 693 -41.78 -7.75 -15.69
C LEU A 693 -41.15 -7.49 -14.31
N LEU A 694 -40.02 -6.79 -14.26
CA LEU A 694 -39.24 -6.61 -13.04
C LEU A 694 -39.33 -5.17 -12.54
N ILE A 695 -40.21 -4.95 -11.56
CA ILE A 695 -40.38 -3.67 -10.86
C ILE A 695 -39.93 -3.86 -9.41
N ARG A 696 -39.03 -3.01 -8.94
CA ARG A 696 -38.53 -2.97 -7.57
C ARG A 696 -38.57 -1.52 -7.06
N ASP A 697 -39.20 -1.32 -5.91
CA ASP A 697 -39.30 -0.01 -5.25
C ASP A 697 -39.84 1.08 -6.21
N GLY A 698 -40.85 0.74 -7.02
CA GLY A 698 -41.45 1.65 -8.02
C GLY A 698 -40.60 1.89 -9.28
N HIS A 699 -39.45 1.22 -9.43
CA HIS A 699 -38.56 1.39 -10.58
C HIS A 699 -38.47 0.11 -11.41
N ILE A 700 -38.41 0.28 -12.73
CA ILE A 700 -38.17 -0.83 -13.67
C ILE A 700 -36.69 -1.19 -13.61
N VAL A 701 -36.39 -2.46 -13.36
CA VAL A 701 -35.02 -2.96 -13.26
C VAL A 701 -34.57 -3.47 -14.64
N TYR A 702 -33.42 -2.97 -15.08
CA TYR A 702 -32.65 -3.52 -16.19
C TYR A 702 -31.51 -4.34 -15.62
N MET A 703 -31.13 -5.43 -16.28
CA MET A 703 -30.04 -6.27 -15.79
C MET A 703 -29.30 -6.98 -16.91
N LEU A 704 -28.08 -7.41 -16.60
CA LEU A 704 -27.34 -8.41 -17.37
C LEU A 704 -27.43 -9.75 -16.63
N HIS A 705 -27.93 -10.78 -17.31
CA HIS A 705 -27.96 -12.14 -16.81
C HIS A 705 -26.70 -12.87 -17.27
N PHE A 706 -25.76 -13.12 -16.35
CA PHE A 706 -24.43 -13.60 -16.70
C PHE A 706 -24.20 -15.05 -16.28
N GLU A 707 -24.00 -15.95 -17.25
CA GLU A 707 -23.73 -17.38 -17.01
C GLU A 707 -22.34 -17.76 -17.52
N ILE A 708 -21.70 -18.74 -16.86
CA ILE A 708 -20.41 -19.30 -17.30
C ILE A 708 -20.42 -20.84 -17.29
N TYR A 709 -19.81 -21.42 -18.33
CA TYR A 709 -19.61 -22.86 -18.47
C TYR A 709 -18.12 -23.14 -18.54
N SER A 710 -17.65 -24.04 -17.67
CA SER A 710 -16.22 -24.37 -17.54
C SER A 710 -15.62 -25.02 -18.78
N GLY A 711 -16.43 -25.57 -19.68
CA GLY A 711 -15.97 -26.34 -20.83
C GLY A 711 -15.65 -27.80 -20.51
N ASN A 712 -15.88 -28.26 -19.27
CA ASN A 712 -15.72 -29.67 -18.89
C ASN A 712 -16.61 -30.62 -19.70
N ALA A 713 -17.73 -30.12 -20.25
CA ALA A 713 -18.58 -30.88 -21.15
C ALA A 713 -18.11 -30.83 -22.62
N GLY A 714 -17.14 -29.98 -22.96
CA GLY A 714 -16.79 -29.58 -24.33
C GLY A 714 -17.31 -28.19 -24.69
N PHE A 715 -16.91 -27.65 -25.84
CA PHE A 715 -17.26 -26.28 -26.25
C PHE A 715 -18.43 -26.18 -27.24
N ASP A 716 -19.05 -27.31 -27.59
CA ASP A 716 -20.27 -27.32 -28.40
C ASP A 716 -21.47 -26.90 -27.54
N ILE A 717 -22.19 -25.87 -27.97
CA ILE A 717 -23.37 -25.34 -27.28
C ILE A 717 -24.61 -26.23 -27.45
N ASN A 718 -24.58 -27.17 -28.41
CA ASN A 718 -25.66 -28.11 -28.68
C ASN A 718 -25.63 -29.35 -27.78
N ILE A 719 -24.65 -29.45 -26.88
CA ILE A 719 -24.57 -30.55 -25.92
C ILE A 719 -25.85 -30.56 -25.09
N PRO A 720 -26.57 -31.70 -25.05
CA PRO A 720 -27.82 -31.80 -24.33
C PRO A 720 -27.66 -31.37 -22.88
N LEU A 721 -28.55 -30.48 -22.47
CA LEU A 721 -28.84 -30.22 -21.08
C LEU A 721 -29.24 -31.56 -20.44
N SER A 722 -28.70 -31.91 -19.27
CA SER A 722 -28.95 -33.22 -18.65
C SER A 722 -30.46 -33.55 -18.65
N ASN A 723 -30.77 -34.78 -19.05
CA ASN A 723 -32.10 -35.35 -19.15
C ASN A 723 -32.85 -35.26 -17.82
N CYS A 724 -33.88 -34.40 -17.79
CA CYS A 724 -35.08 -34.43 -16.94
C CYS A 724 -35.02 -34.99 -15.50
N GLU A 725 -33.95 -34.77 -14.73
CA GLU A 725 -34.10 -34.74 -13.28
C GLU A 725 -34.05 -33.28 -12.82
N PRO A 726 -35.20 -32.73 -12.44
CA PRO A 726 -35.30 -31.33 -12.09
C PRO A 726 -34.43 -30.95 -10.90
N PRO A 727 -34.06 -29.67 -10.79
CA PRO A 727 -34.76 -28.58 -11.45
C PRO A 727 -33.96 -27.83 -12.51
N PHE A 728 -33.02 -28.51 -13.20
CA PHE A 728 -32.29 -27.91 -14.33
C PHE A 728 -32.14 -28.84 -15.53
N ALA A 729 -32.71 -28.42 -16.65
CA ALA A 729 -32.05 -28.62 -17.94
C ALA A 729 -30.87 -27.63 -17.98
N ARG A 730 -29.71 -28.04 -17.47
CA ARG A 730 -28.45 -27.30 -17.58
C ARG A 730 -27.38 -28.21 -18.15
N ARG A 731 -26.35 -27.61 -18.76
CA ARG A 731 -25.11 -28.35 -18.96
C ARG A 731 -24.52 -28.63 -17.59
N ASN A 732 -23.97 -29.83 -17.43
CA ASN A 732 -23.34 -30.26 -16.17
C ASN A 732 -22.09 -29.42 -15.79
N ASP A 733 -21.58 -28.62 -16.73
CA ASP A 733 -20.39 -27.80 -16.57
C ASP A 733 -20.68 -26.30 -16.30
N LEU A 734 -21.96 -25.94 -16.07
CA LEU A 734 -22.34 -24.62 -15.58
C LEU A 734 -21.80 -24.42 -14.15
N ILE A 735 -21.09 -23.33 -13.92
CA ILE A 735 -20.50 -22.98 -12.63
C ILE A 735 -20.94 -21.58 -12.18
N ASP A 736 -20.72 -21.25 -10.91
CA ASP A 736 -20.98 -19.91 -10.38
C ASP A 736 -20.05 -18.88 -11.05
N PRO A 737 -20.56 -17.82 -11.72
CA PRO A 737 -19.73 -16.79 -12.33
C PRO A 737 -18.96 -15.89 -11.34
N LEU A 738 -19.14 -16.06 -10.02
CA LEU A 738 -18.56 -15.18 -9.01
C LEU A 738 -17.05 -14.93 -9.19
N GLU A 739 -16.26 -15.98 -9.44
CA GLU A 739 -14.79 -15.85 -9.50
C GLU A 739 -14.36 -14.99 -10.71
N ILE A 740 -14.90 -15.27 -11.89
CA ILE A 740 -14.56 -14.52 -13.10
C ILE A 740 -15.09 -13.08 -13.03
N LEU A 741 -16.27 -12.88 -12.43
CA LEU A 741 -16.83 -11.54 -12.20
C LEU A 741 -16.00 -10.76 -11.18
N ARG A 742 -15.47 -11.39 -10.12
CA ARG A 742 -14.56 -10.72 -9.16
C ARG A 742 -13.25 -10.32 -9.81
N GLU A 743 -12.63 -11.22 -10.58
CA GLU A 743 -11.43 -10.92 -11.36
C GLU A 743 -11.68 -9.74 -12.31
N GLY A 744 -12.75 -9.82 -13.11
CA GLY A 744 -13.15 -8.76 -14.01
C GLY A 744 -13.45 -7.45 -13.30
N TYR A 745 -14.17 -7.49 -12.17
CA TYR A 745 -14.53 -6.32 -11.37
C TYR A 745 -13.27 -5.61 -10.87
N VAL A 746 -12.31 -6.37 -10.33
CA VAL A 746 -11.01 -5.83 -9.90
C VAL A 746 -10.26 -5.21 -11.07
N ASN A 747 -10.24 -5.89 -12.21
CA ASN A 747 -9.52 -5.45 -13.40
C ASN A 747 -10.15 -4.22 -14.07
N THR A 748 -11.48 -4.07 -14.03
CA THR A 748 -12.20 -2.93 -14.62
C THR A 748 -12.26 -1.71 -13.70
N PHE A 749 -12.64 -1.90 -12.45
CA PHE A 749 -12.99 -0.78 -11.57
C PHE A 749 -11.91 -0.44 -10.56
N ASN A 750 -11.07 -1.41 -10.20
CA ASN A 750 -10.23 -1.24 -9.02
C ASN A 750 -8.77 -1.01 -9.32
N GLY A 751 -8.27 -1.21 -10.55
CA GLY A 751 -6.95 -0.75 -11.00
C GLY A 751 -5.72 -1.35 -10.29
N ASN A 752 -5.82 -1.72 -9.02
CA ASN A 752 -4.80 -2.01 -8.01
C ASN A 752 -5.48 -2.64 -6.78
N MET A 753 -6.12 -3.81 -6.90
CA MET A 753 -6.37 -4.63 -5.71
C MET A 753 -5.42 -5.82 -5.76
N GLU A 754 -4.47 -5.81 -4.82
CA GLU A 754 -3.74 -7.01 -4.42
C GLU A 754 -4.78 -8.11 -4.13
N ASN A 755 -4.67 -9.22 -4.88
CA ASN A 755 -5.46 -10.42 -4.60
C ASN A 755 -5.14 -10.91 -3.18
N ASN A 756 -6.19 -11.39 -2.51
CA ASN A 756 -6.21 -12.21 -1.30
C ASN A 756 -5.04 -13.21 -1.20
N GLY A 757 -3.88 -12.77 -0.72
CA GLY A 757 -2.88 -13.63 -0.09
C GLY A 757 -3.31 -13.99 1.33
N ASP A 758 -2.59 -14.88 2.01
CA ASP A 758 -2.81 -15.18 3.43
C ASP A 758 -2.68 -13.92 4.30
N ARG A 759 -3.24 -13.95 5.52
CA ARG A 759 -2.97 -12.91 6.51
C ARG A 759 -1.47 -12.89 6.79
N VAL A 760 -0.86 -11.71 6.79
CA VAL A 760 0.57 -11.52 7.04
C VAL A 760 0.81 -10.60 8.23
N ASN A 761 2.03 -10.63 8.77
CA ASN A 761 2.39 -9.82 9.92
C ASN A 761 2.14 -8.31 9.64
N PRO A 762 1.46 -7.56 10.53
CA PRO A 762 1.14 -6.16 10.30
C PRO A 762 2.34 -5.25 10.01
N SER A 763 3.54 -5.62 10.47
CA SER A 763 4.78 -4.86 10.20
C SER A 763 5.10 -4.76 8.70
N THR A 764 4.71 -5.76 7.91
CA THR A 764 4.94 -5.82 6.45
C THR A 764 3.86 -5.10 5.64
N LEU A 765 2.69 -4.85 6.24
CA LEU A 765 1.57 -4.15 5.62
C LEU A 765 1.82 -2.63 5.59
N HIS A 766 1.18 -1.93 4.67
CA HIS A 766 1.29 -0.47 4.54
C HIS A 766 -0.06 0.07 4.10
N PHE A 767 -0.43 1.29 4.47
CA PHE A 767 -1.76 1.78 4.10
C PHE A 767 -1.87 1.87 2.57
N SER A 768 -2.81 1.12 2.00
CA SER A 768 -2.88 0.93 0.55
C SER A 768 -3.43 2.16 -0.17
N GLN A 769 -3.26 2.19 -1.49
CA GLN A 769 -3.86 3.24 -2.32
C GLN A 769 -5.40 3.21 -2.28
N ASN A 770 -6.01 2.04 -2.10
CA ASN A 770 -7.47 1.92 -1.94
C ASN A 770 -7.92 2.48 -0.59
N GLY A 771 -7.14 2.21 0.47
CA GLY A 771 -7.30 2.85 1.78
C GLY A 771 -7.20 4.38 1.69
N LEU A 772 -6.19 4.90 1.00
CA LEU A 772 -6.03 6.34 0.76
C LEU A 772 -7.22 6.94 0.01
N ASN A 773 -7.68 6.31 -1.07
CA ASN A 773 -8.81 6.80 -1.85
C ASN A 773 -10.12 6.79 -1.04
N PHE A 774 -10.34 5.74 -0.26
CA PHE A 774 -11.48 5.65 0.65
C PHE A 774 -11.43 6.73 1.72
N LEU A 775 -10.27 6.92 2.37
CA LEU A 775 -10.07 7.92 3.40
C LEU A 775 -10.32 9.33 2.84
N LYS A 776 -9.75 9.67 1.68
CA LYS A 776 -10.01 10.94 0.99
C LYS A 776 -11.48 11.17 0.66
N GLY A 777 -12.23 10.11 0.32
CA GLY A 777 -13.67 10.23 0.06
C GLY A 777 -14.49 10.59 1.31
N TYR A 778 -13.96 10.29 2.49
CA TYR A 778 -14.59 10.57 3.79
C TYR A 778 -14.12 11.87 4.44
N GLU A 779 -12.85 12.23 4.23
CA GLU A 779 -12.29 13.46 4.78
C GLU A 779 -12.76 14.66 3.93
N LYS A 780 -13.45 15.60 4.58
CA LYS A 780 -13.95 16.80 3.91
C LYS A 780 -12.76 17.63 3.42
N GLU A 781 -12.73 17.95 2.12
CA GLU A 781 -11.84 18.96 1.55
C GLU A 781 -12.64 20.22 1.17
N ILE A 782 -12.03 21.40 1.31
CA ILE A 782 -12.55 22.64 0.74
C ILE A 782 -11.47 23.20 -0.18
N LYS A 783 -11.84 23.42 -1.44
CA LYS A 783 -10.95 24.02 -2.43
C LYS A 783 -11.42 25.40 -2.84
N LYS A 784 -10.48 26.33 -2.92
CA LYS A 784 -10.66 27.66 -3.51
C LYS A 784 -9.54 27.87 -4.53
N ASP A 785 -9.91 28.23 -5.76
CA ASP A 785 -8.97 28.46 -6.86
C ASP A 785 -8.01 27.27 -7.13
N GLY A 786 -8.51 26.03 -6.93
CA GLY A 786 -7.73 24.80 -7.16
C GLY A 786 -6.77 24.42 -6.02
N LYS A 787 -6.76 25.15 -4.90
CA LYS A 787 -5.96 24.83 -3.71
C LYS A 787 -6.84 24.44 -2.53
N HIS A 788 -6.37 23.50 -1.71
CA HIS A 788 -7.00 23.10 -0.44
C HIS A 788 -6.84 24.20 0.59
N VAL A 789 -7.94 24.79 1.02
CA VAL A 789 -7.95 25.84 2.03
C VAL A 789 -8.35 25.26 3.38
N TYR A 790 -7.89 25.89 4.46
CA TYR A 790 -8.29 25.50 5.81
C TYR A 790 -9.75 25.89 6.07
N PHE A 791 -10.40 25.16 6.98
CA PHE A 791 -11.79 25.39 7.36
C PHE A 791 -12.08 24.88 8.77
N ASN A 792 -13.20 25.35 9.35
CA ASN A 792 -13.73 24.81 10.60
C ASN A 792 -14.53 23.54 10.30
N ASP A 793 -14.14 22.42 10.92
CA ASP A 793 -14.73 21.10 10.67
C ASP A 793 -16.16 20.91 11.20
N GLY A 794 -16.71 21.91 11.89
CA GLY A 794 -18.03 21.86 12.53
C GLY A 794 -17.99 21.35 13.98
N TYR A 795 -16.83 20.85 14.44
CA TYR A 795 -16.51 20.56 15.84
C TYR A 795 -15.56 21.60 16.43
N GLN A 796 -15.51 22.77 15.78
CA GLN A 796 -14.66 23.91 16.09
C GLN A 796 -13.22 23.74 15.64
N PHE A 797 -12.72 22.60 15.17
CA PHE A 797 -11.28 22.45 14.87
C PHE A 797 -10.90 22.98 13.49
N CYS A 798 -9.67 23.45 13.36
CA CYS A 798 -9.14 23.93 12.08
C CYS A 798 -8.50 22.81 11.28
N THR A 799 -9.08 22.54 10.11
CA THR A 799 -8.75 21.40 9.26
C THR A 799 -8.35 21.87 7.88
N ILE A 800 -7.35 21.25 7.26
CA ILE A 800 -6.94 21.51 5.86
C ILE A 800 -6.62 20.20 5.14
N GLY A 801 -6.71 20.21 3.81
CA GLY A 801 -6.46 19.02 3.00
C GLY A 801 -7.45 17.91 3.35
N TYR A 802 -6.92 16.70 3.54
CA TYR A 802 -7.70 15.51 3.86
C TYR A 802 -7.76 15.25 5.37
N GLY A 803 -8.43 16.13 6.12
CA GLY A 803 -8.67 15.92 7.55
C GLY A 803 -7.50 16.28 8.48
N HIS A 804 -6.46 16.97 7.98
CA HIS A 804 -5.31 17.37 8.81
C HIS A 804 -5.69 18.51 9.77
N LEU A 805 -5.51 18.28 11.08
CA LEU A 805 -5.72 19.30 12.10
C LEU A 805 -4.49 20.22 12.22
N ILE A 806 -4.60 21.44 11.67
CA ILE A 806 -3.50 22.43 11.60
C ILE A 806 -2.83 22.68 12.95
N ALA A 807 -3.61 22.66 14.03
CA ALA A 807 -3.16 22.92 15.38
C ALA A 807 -3.77 21.93 16.39
N GLY A 808 -3.96 20.67 15.98
CA GLY A 808 -4.65 19.68 16.82
C GLY A 808 -6.08 20.11 17.16
N LYS A 809 -6.57 19.77 18.36
CA LYS A 809 -7.95 20.04 18.81
C LYS A 809 -8.18 21.48 19.31
N ASN A 810 -7.54 22.46 18.68
CA ASN A 810 -7.76 23.89 18.97
C ASN A 810 -8.83 24.48 18.05
N SER A 811 -9.59 25.46 18.54
CA SER A 811 -10.67 26.05 17.76
C SER A 811 -10.14 26.86 16.56
N CYS A 812 -10.75 26.72 15.39
CA CYS A 812 -10.43 27.39 14.13
C CYS A 812 -10.53 28.91 14.23
N GLU A 813 -11.42 29.41 15.09
CA GLU A 813 -11.56 30.85 15.37
C GLU A 813 -10.50 31.35 16.34
N SER A 814 -9.87 30.43 17.10
CA SER A 814 -8.88 30.74 18.14
C SER A 814 -7.42 30.60 17.69
N ILE A 815 -7.19 30.16 16.44
CA ILE A 815 -5.85 30.01 15.88
C ILE A 815 -5.63 30.96 14.71
N THR A 816 -4.44 31.53 14.61
CA THR A 816 -3.94 32.08 13.34
C THR A 816 -3.36 30.93 12.55
N ILE A 817 -3.79 30.86 11.31
CA ILE A 817 -3.34 29.86 10.37
C ILE A 817 -1.86 30.05 10.08
N PRO A 818 -1.02 29.01 10.22
CA PRO A 818 0.38 29.05 9.80
C PRO A 818 0.52 29.46 8.33
N ASP A 819 1.56 30.24 8.02
CA ASP A 819 1.74 30.81 6.68
C ASP A 819 1.77 29.76 5.57
N LYS A 820 2.34 28.58 5.84
CA LYS A 820 2.31 27.42 4.92
C LYS A 820 0.90 26.93 4.53
N PHE A 821 -0.15 27.34 5.24
CA PHE A 821 -1.54 26.93 5.02
C PHE A 821 -2.45 28.10 4.63
N LYS A 822 -2.00 29.35 4.78
CA LYS A 822 -2.79 30.57 4.50
C LYS A 822 -3.22 30.66 3.04
N ASP A 823 -2.30 30.38 2.13
CA ASP A 823 -2.54 30.44 0.68
C ASP A 823 -3.12 29.15 0.10
N GLY A 824 -3.47 28.21 0.98
CA GLY A 824 -3.92 26.87 0.63
C GLY A 824 -2.82 25.96 0.08
N LEU A 825 -3.08 24.66 0.13
CA LEU A 825 -2.17 23.63 -0.37
C LEU A 825 -2.52 23.25 -1.80
N THR A 826 -1.52 23.02 -2.63
CA THR A 826 -1.70 22.27 -3.88
C THR A 826 -2.12 20.83 -3.56
N ASP A 827 -2.69 20.12 -4.55
CA ASP A 827 -3.02 18.70 -4.38
C ASP A 827 -1.79 17.87 -3.97
N ALA A 828 -0.60 18.19 -4.48
CA ALA A 828 0.62 17.46 -4.15
C ALA A 828 1.04 17.67 -2.68
N GLU A 829 0.90 18.89 -2.16
CA GLU A 829 1.20 19.21 -0.76
C GLU A 829 0.15 18.62 0.20
N ALA A 830 -1.13 18.66 -0.17
CA ALA A 830 -2.20 18.02 0.59
C ALA A 830 -2.04 16.48 0.62
N ASP A 831 -1.61 15.88 -0.49
CA ASP A 831 -1.29 14.46 -0.57
C ASP A 831 -0.07 14.08 0.29
N ALA A 832 0.97 14.91 0.28
CA ALA A 832 2.14 14.70 1.13
C ALA A 832 1.80 14.80 2.62
N LEU A 833 0.94 15.77 3.00
CA LEU A 833 0.47 15.94 4.37
C LEU A 833 -0.37 14.74 4.82
N LEU A 834 -1.32 14.29 4.00
CA LEU A 834 -2.11 13.09 4.26
C LEU A 834 -1.23 11.85 4.42
N PHE A 835 -0.20 11.69 3.59
CA PHE A 835 0.72 10.57 3.68
C PHE A 835 1.47 10.55 5.03
N GLN A 836 1.93 11.70 5.51
CA GLN A 836 2.58 11.82 6.83
C GLN A 836 1.64 11.43 7.97
N ASP A 837 0.40 11.93 7.95
CA ASP A 837 -0.59 11.62 8.98
C ASP A 837 -0.96 10.14 8.99
N VAL A 838 -1.21 9.57 7.81
CA VAL A 838 -1.49 8.14 7.64
C VAL A 838 -0.31 7.27 8.06
N GLN A 839 0.94 7.68 7.81
CA GLN A 839 2.12 6.92 8.22
C GLN A 839 2.22 6.83 9.74
N ARG A 840 1.96 7.94 10.45
CA ARG A 840 1.89 7.98 11.92
C ARG A 840 0.82 7.02 12.45
N ILE A 841 -0.39 7.08 11.87
CA ILE A 841 -1.50 6.21 12.27
C ILE A 841 -1.21 4.74 11.92
N SER A 842 -0.61 4.46 10.76
CA SER A 842 -0.20 3.12 10.36
C SER A 842 0.79 2.52 11.36
N ASN A 843 1.77 3.29 11.81
CA ASN A 843 2.72 2.86 12.84
C ASN A 843 2.03 2.61 14.19
N LEU A 844 1.05 3.44 14.55
CA LEU A 844 0.23 3.20 15.73
C LEU A 844 -0.51 1.86 15.62
N VAL A 845 -1.24 1.60 14.53
CA VAL A 845 -1.95 0.32 14.31
C VAL A 845 -0.98 -0.86 14.37
N LYS A 846 0.17 -0.78 13.67
CA LYS A 846 1.22 -1.83 13.69
C LYS A 846 1.76 -2.11 15.08
N SER A 847 1.93 -1.08 15.91
CA SER A 847 2.43 -1.24 17.27
C SER A 847 1.43 -1.91 18.23
N LYS A 848 0.16 -1.96 17.83
CA LYS A 848 -0.96 -2.40 18.67
C LYS A 848 -1.53 -3.75 18.26
N VAL A 849 -1.51 -4.07 16.96
CA VAL A 849 -2.02 -5.34 16.43
C VAL A 849 -0.93 -6.41 16.50
N THR A 850 -1.23 -7.53 17.15
CA THR A 850 -0.28 -8.64 17.38
C THR A 850 -0.59 -9.90 16.58
N VAL A 851 -1.62 -9.85 15.73
CA VAL A 851 -2.05 -10.96 14.87
C VAL A 851 -1.85 -10.59 13.41
N ASP A 852 -1.70 -11.60 12.55
CA ASP A 852 -1.62 -11.39 11.12
C ASP A 852 -2.92 -10.80 10.57
N LEU A 853 -2.82 -9.94 9.56
CA LEU A 853 -3.95 -9.28 8.89
C LEU A 853 -3.85 -9.43 7.38
N TYR A 854 -4.99 -9.38 6.70
CA TYR A 854 -4.99 -9.03 5.28
C TYR A 854 -4.74 -7.54 5.10
N GLN A 855 -4.25 -7.14 3.92
CA GLN A 855 -4.02 -5.73 3.59
C GLN A 855 -5.28 -4.88 3.79
N TYR A 856 -6.45 -5.38 3.40
CA TYR A 856 -7.72 -4.66 3.58
C TYR A 856 -8.18 -4.56 5.04
N GLU A 857 -7.88 -5.56 5.87
CA GLU A 857 -8.16 -5.49 7.32
C GLU A 857 -7.28 -4.41 7.97
N PHE A 858 -6.02 -4.31 7.56
CA PHE A 858 -5.11 -3.25 7.99
C PHE A 858 -5.59 -1.87 7.55
N ASP A 859 -6.03 -1.72 6.29
CA ASP A 859 -6.55 -0.45 5.78
C ASP A 859 -7.81 0.01 6.52
N ALA A 860 -8.75 -0.90 6.80
CA ALA A 860 -9.93 -0.56 7.60
C ALA A 860 -9.57 -0.08 9.02
N LEU A 861 -8.59 -0.72 9.67
CA LEU A 861 -8.12 -0.33 11.00
C LEU A 861 -7.40 1.02 10.99
N VAL A 862 -6.58 1.29 9.97
CA VAL A 862 -5.90 2.58 9.81
C VAL A 862 -6.89 3.70 9.52
N SER A 863 -7.91 3.48 8.66
CA SER A 863 -8.97 4.46 8.43
C SER A 863 -9.76 4.79 9.71
N LEU A 864 -10.11 3.76 10.49
CA LEU A 864 -10.79 3.93 11.76
C LEU A 864 -9.92 4.70 12.75
N ALA A 865 -8.65 4.33 12.89
CA ALA A 865 -7.70 4.96 13.80
C ALA A 865 -7.36 6.40 13.41
N TYR A 866 -7.38 6.73 12.12
CA TYR A 866 -7.19 8.10 11.63
C TYR A 866 -8.28 9.04 12.16
N ASN A 867 -9.53 8.57 12.16
CA ASN A 867 -10.65 9.32 12.71
C ASN A 867 -10.71 9.23 14.24
N THR A 868 -10.36 8.09 14.83
CA THR A 868 -10.39 7.87 16.28
C THR A 868 -9.27 6.93 16.75
N GLU A 869 -8.15 7.50 17.17
CA GLU A 869 -7.00 6.73 17.64
C GLU A 869 -7.31 5.81 18.83
N ALA A 870 -8.31 6.17 19.65
CA ALA A 870 -8.77 5.36 20.78
C ALA A 870 -9.31 3.98 20.35
N SER A 871 -9.73 3.82 19.09
CA SER A 871 -10.18 2.54 18.53
C SER A 871 -9.13 1.44 18.53
N VAL A 872 -7.86 1.81 18.46
CA VAL A 872 -6.69 0.92 18.57
C VAL A 872 -5.91 1.15 19.87
N GLY A 873 -6.55 1.78 20.86
CA GLY A 873 -6.02 1.90 22.22
C GLY A 873 -6.00 0.55 22.94
N SER A 874 -5.12 0.40 23.93
CA SER A 874 -4.92 -0.87 24.66
C SER A 874 -6.19 -1.37 25.38
N ASP A 875 -7.12 -0.47 25.74
CA ASP A 875 -8.37 -0.79 26.41
C ASP A 875 -9.53 -1.10 25.44
N SER A 876 -9.31 -0.92 24.13
CA SER A 876 -10.33 -1.11 23.10
C SER A 876 -10.79 -2.56 23.01
N THR A 877 -12.11 -2.77 23.11
CA THR A 877 -12.73 -4.08 22.87
C THR A 877 -12.43 -4.60 21.47
N LEU A 878 -12.41 -3.71 20.48
CA LEU A 878 -12.05 -4.05 19.09
C LEU A 878 -10.65 -4.66 19.03
N LEU A 879 -9.65 -3.96 19.60
CA LEU A 879 -8.26 -4.43 19.57
C LEU A 879 -8.07 -5.73 20.36
N ARG A 880 -8.75 -5.86 21.51
CA ARG A 880 -8.73 -7.09 22.32
C ARG A 880 -9.32 -8.29 21.58
N MET A 881 -10.42 -8.11 20.86
CA MET A 881 -11.01 -9.17 20.03
C MET A 881 -10.11 -9.50 18.84
N LEU A 882 -9.54 -8.48 18.20
CA LEU A 882 -8.64 -8.66 17.07
C LEU A 882 -7.39 -9.47 17.47
N ASN A 883 -6.72 -9.07 18.56
CA ASN A 883 -5.48 -9.70 19.02
C ASN A 883 -5.69 -11.13 19.58
N THR A 884 -6.94 -11.54 19.82
CA THR A 884 -7.29 -12.94 20.12
C THR A 884 -7.71 -13.74 18.88
N LYS A 885 -7.45 -13.21 17.68
CA LYS A 885 -7.85 -13.75 16.37
C LYS A 885 -9.37 -13.89 16.18
N ASN A 886 -10.16 -13.16 16.96
CA ASN A 886 -11.61 -13.06 16.77
C ASN A 886 -11.94 -11.90 15.82
N TYR A 887 -11.64 -12.10 14.53
CA TYR A 887 -11.80 -11.08 13.48
C TYR A 887 -13.26 -10.66 13.31
N ASP A 888 -14.22 -11.60 13.36
CA ASP A 888 -15.65 -11.28 13.29
C ASP A 888 -16.13 -10.45 14.48
N GLY A 889 -15.63 -10.77 15.68
CA GLY A 889 -15.85 -9.98 16.89
C GLY A 889 -15.30 -8.55 16.74
N ALA A 890 -14.04 -8.42 16.31
CA ALA A 890 -13.40 -7.12 16.08
C ALA A 890 -14.17 -6.28 15.05
N ALA A 891 -14.60 -6.89 13.94
CA ALA A 891 -15.38 -6.22 12.91
C ALA A 891 -16.73 -5.69 13.45
N ASN A 892 -17.38 -6.43 14.36
CA ASN A 892 -18.63 -6.00 14.98
C ASN A 892 -18.44 -4.81 15.95
N GLU A 893 -17.22 -4.53 16.39
CA GLU A 893 -16.90 -3.42 17.29
C GLU A 893 -16.72 -2.07 16.56
N PHE A 894 -16.55 -2.05 15.23
CA PHE A 894 -16.44 -0.81 14.45
C PHE A 894 -17.63 0.13 14.69
N LYS A 895 -18.85 -0.43 14.77
CA LYS A 895 -20.09 0.34 15.02
C LYS A 895 -20.10 1.10 16.34
N ASN A 896 -19.25 0.73 17.31
CA ASN A 896 -19.19 1.39 18.63
C ASN A 896 -18.47 2.75 18.56
N TRP A 897 -17.73 3.03 17.49
CA TRP A 897 -17.00 4.27 17.25
C TRP A 897 -17.79 5.26 16.39
N ARG A 898 -19.05 5.49 16.76
CA ARG A 898 -20.03 6.31 16.01
C ARG A 898 -20.42 7.64 16.68
N VAL A 899 -19.77 7.98 17.79
CA VAL A 899 -20.12 9.12 18.63
C VAL A 899 -19.15 10.28 18.40
N ALA A 900 -19.67 11.47 18.15
CA ALA A 900 -18.92 12.73 18.09
C ALA A 900 -19.56 13.73 19.05
N ALA A 901 -18.75 14.43 19.85
CA ALA A 901 -19.23 15.38 20.87
C ALA A 901 -20.33 14.81 21.81
N GLY A 902 -20.28 13.51 22.12
CA GLY A 902 -21.25 12.83 22.99
C GLY A 902 -22.56 12.39 22.32
N VAL A 903 -22.74 12.66 21.02
CA VAL A 903 -23.95 12.26 20.26
C VAL A 903 -23.59 11.32 19.10
N VAL A 904 -24.48 10.37 18.79
CA VAL A 904 -24.31 9.49 17.64
C VAL A 904 -24.41 10.30 16.34
N SER A 905 -23.33 10.28 15.54
CA SER A 905 -23.26 10.98 14.25
C SER A 905 -23.69 10.06 13.11
N PRO A 906 -24.70 10.42 12.30
CA PRO A 906 -25.12 9.62 11.13
C PRO A 906 -24.00 9.37 10.13
N GLY A 907 -23.13 10.37 9.91
CA GLY A 907 -21.95 10.23 9.03
C GLY A 907 -20.96 9.21 9.56
N LEU A 908 -20.71 9.18 10.88
CA LEU A 908 -19.87 8.15 11.49
C LEU A 908 -20.53 6.77 11.45
N VAL A 909 -21.85 6.67 11.63
CA VAL A 909 -22.55 5.38 11.46
C VAL A 909 -22.30 4.80 10.07
N LYS A 910 -22.42 5.62 9.02
CA LYS A 910 -22.15 5.20 7.63
C LYS A 910 -20.68 4.86 7.41
N ARG A 911 -19.75 5.69 7.92
CA ARG A 911 -18.30 5.44 7.87
C ARG A 911 -17.90 4.12 8.52
N ARG A 912 -18.39 3.86 9.74
CA ARG A 912 -18.11 2.62 10.46
C ARG A 912 -18.66 1.40 9.72
N ALA A 913 -19.83 1.51 9.09
CA ALA A 913 -20.40 0.44 8.29
C ALA A 913 -19.52 0.14 7.05
N GLN A 914 -19.10 1.16 6.31
CA GLN A 914 -18.25 0.97 5.13
C GLN A 914 -16.82 0.52 5.51
N GLU A 915 -16.23 1.00 6.61
CA GLU A 915 -14.99 0.45 7.15
C GLU A 915 -15.13 -1.01 7.58
N THR A 916 -16.31 -1.42 8.09
CA THR A 916 -16.61 -2.84 8.37
C THR A 916 -16.67 -3.66 7.08
N GLU A 917 -17.22 -3.11 6.00
CA GLU A 917 -17.26 -3.76 4.69
C GLU A 917 -15.86 -3.88 4.06
N ILE A 918 -14.98 -2.91 4.26
CA ILE A 918 -13.56 -3.07 3.93
C ILE A 918 -12.99 -4.23 4.75
N PHE A 919 -13.15 -4.20 6.07
CA PHE A 919 -12.56 -5.20 6.98
C PHE A 919 -13.06 -6.63 6.73
N LYS A 920 -14.33 -6.83 6.37
CA LYS A 920 -14.91 -8.18 6.14
C LYS A 920 -14.80 -8.62 4.68
N ASN A 921 -15.05 -7.70 3.75
CA ASN A 921 -15.37 -8.02 2.37
C ASN A 921 -14.44 -7.34 1.35
N ASN A 922 -13.36 -6.68 1.81
CA ASN A 922 -12.42 -5.96 0.95
C ASN A 922 -13.12 -4.96 0.00
N THR A 923 -14.21 -4.35 0.45
CA THR A 923 -15.05 -3.49 -0.37
C THR A 923 -14.86 -2.04 0.04
N TYR A 924 -14.19 -1.27 -0.81
CA TYR A 924 -13.97 0.16 -0.62
C TYR A 924 -15.07 0.95 -1.34
N ASP A 925 -15.96 1.52 -0.55
CA ASP A 925 -16.99 2.45 -1.00
C ASP A 925 -17.02 3.61 0.00
N SER A 926 -16.65 4.81 -0.43
CA SER A 926 -16.70 6.02 0.40
C SER A 926 -17.85 6.96 0.02
N THR A 927 -18.86 6.45 -0.72
CA THR A 927 -20.02 7.27 -1.08
C THR A 927 -20.85 7.54 0.18
N HIS A 928 -20.89 8.81 0.61
CA HIS A 928 -21.60 9.23 1.81
C HIS A 928 -22.66 10.29 1.55
#